data_AF-A0AAE4T0C9-F1
#
_entry.id   AF-A0AAE4T0C9-F1
#
_cell.length_a   1.000
_cell.length_b   1.000
_cell.length_c   1.000
_cell.angle_alpha   90.00
_cell.angle_beta   90.00
_cell.angle_gamma   90.00
#
_symmetry.space_group_name_H-M   'P 1'
#
loop_
_entity.id
_entity.type
_entity.pdbx_description
1 polymer ?
#
loop_
_entity_poly.entity_id
_entity_poly.type
_entity_poly.pdbx_seq_one_letter_code
_entity_poly.pdbx_strand_id
1 'polypeptide(L)'
;MAVMSEEVKEVKILEKPWVEKYRPERLEDIVGQAHIVKRLKHYAKTGSMPHLLFAGPPGVGKTSAALALARELFGENWRHNFLELNASDERGINVIREKVKEFARTKPIGGASFKIIFLDEADALTQDAQQALRRTMEMFSNNVRFILSCVTGDTKIYTPDEREIRIREFMSHFENGLVKEVSNRLGRDTVIAAVSFNSKIVGHPVYRLTLESGRIIEATGDHMFLTPEGWSQTYDIKEGSEVLVRPTLEGTPYEPDPRPIINLREFYSFLEEIEKEHGLKPLGEARTFRELVTRDKEKILSRALELKAEMENDLTKREAGILLLLEEGWISRAELQEKAGISRVRLNQILQNLERKGYIERKVEGKKQLVRKLRDGRAVRNAMDVRRILEEEFGIKISYRTVKKLLSGQIDGIAYGILREVREKWLVRYDDEKAGILARVLGFALGDGHLTKTGVRVWFNSTREELEMLAEDLRRLGLKLSEIIERDSSSGIHGRRVEGRIHMLYVDSVAFHALLRLWGVEAGNKTKKGYAVPEWIKKGNLFVKREFLRGLFGAEGTKPKGERYNFNGVKLEMRAKRESLERTTEFFNDIAELLREFDVDSKVIVSPAGDGFAVRLLVTPNDANYLNFLTRVGYAYAKDACARLVGEYIRIKLAYREVILPEIAEKAVELATATNPTQAAKVLGVKRDFVVKGPKGVPIGITRDFITFEEFVRDRILNGYVVERVVKKEELGYLDVYDVTCAKDHSFISNGLISHNCNYSSKIIEPIQSRCAIFRFRPLNDDAIAERIKYIAENEGLELTEEGLQAILYVAEGDLRRAINVLQAAAALDTKITDENVFLVASRARPEDIREMMQLALEGNFLKARDKLREILLKQGLSGEDVLIQMHREVFNLPIPEDKKVALADKIGEYNFRLVEGANEMIQLEALLAQFTIMGK
;
A
#
# COMPACT_ATOMS: atom_id res chain seq x y z
N MET A 1 -28.40 9.34 53.18
CA MET A 1 -28.74 8.23 52.26
C MET A 1 -27.44 7.56 51.86
N ALA A 2 -27.37 6.24 51.84
CA ALA A 2 -26.15 5.55 51.42
C ALA A 2 -25.98 5.71 49.90
N VAL A 3 -24.81 6.18 49.47
CA VAL A 3 -24.40 6.06 48.06
C VAL A 3 -23.87 4.64 47.92
N MET A 4 -24.63 3.77 47.27
CA MET A 4 -24.09 2.51 46.79
C MET A 4 -23.12 2.85 45.66
N SER A 5 -21.82 2.79 45.94
CA SER A 5 -20.81 2.66 44.90
C SER A 5 -21.04 1.33 44.21
N GLU A 6 -21.47 1.35 42.95
CA GLU A 6 -21.33 0.17 42.11
C GLU A 6 -19.84 -0.18 42.05
N GLU A 7 -19.49 -1.37 42.53
CA GLU A 7 -18.12 -1.85 42.47
C GLU A 7 -17.74 -1.97 40.99
N VAL A 8 -16.79 -1.16 40.55
CA VAL A 8 -16.10 -1.40 39.28
C VAL A 8 -15.44 -2.76 39.44
N LYS A 9 -16.06 -3.81 38.89
CA LYS A 9 -15.53 -5.18 38.90
C LYS A 9 -14.06 -5.10 38.53
N GLU A 10 -13.18 -5.61 39.41
CA GLU A 10 -11.76 -5.67 39.09
C GLU A 10 -11.61 -6.36 37.73
N VAL A 11 -10.98 -5.67 36.78
CA VAL A 11 -10.58 -6.28 35.52
C VAL A 11 -9.54 -7.32 35.90
N LYS A 12 -9.99 -8.58 36.05
CA LYS A 12 -9.12 -9.74 36.27
C LYS A 12 -8.00 -9.65 35.25
N ILE A 13 -6.78 -9.41 35.72
CA ILE A 13 -5.58 -9.51 34.89
C ILE A 13 -5.58 -10.95 34.38
N LEU A 14 -5.88 -11.14 33.10
CA LEU A 14 -6.14 -12.46 32.55
C LEU A 14 -4.88 -13.31 32.71
N GLU A 15 -5.00 -14.33 33.56
CA GLU A 15 -4.13 -15.49 33.48
C GLU A 15 -4.10 -15.99 32.02
N LYS A 16 -2.91 -16.43 31.59
CA LYS A 16 -2.55 -17.02 30.28
C LYS A 16 -3.76 -17.23 29.33
N PRO A 17 -3.83 -16.55 28.16
CA PRO A 17 -4.98 -16.57 27.23
C PRO A 17 -5.60 -17.96 27.00
N TRP A 18 -6.91 -18.06 26.77
CA TRP A 18 -7.62 -19.35 26.83
C TRP A 18 -7.19 -20.35 25.76
N VAL A 19 -6.78 -19.89 24.57
CA VAL A 19 -6.09 -20.70 23.55
C VAL A 19 -4.84 -21.41 24.12
N GLU A 20 -4.21 -20.79 25.11
CA GLU A 20 -3.02 -21.26 25.81
C GLU A 20 -3.28 -21.93 27.16
N LYS A 21 -4.40 -21.67 27.83
CA LYS A 21 -4.87 -22.38 29.03
C LYS A 21 -5.46 -23.75 28.68
N TYR A 22 -6.17 -23.83 27.56
CA TYR A 22 -6.86 -25.04 27.07
C TYR A 22 -6.20 -25.68 25.84
N ARG A 23 -4.92 -25.36 25.56
CA ARG A 23 -4.12 -26.03 24.53
C ARG A 23 -4.02 -27.53 24.87
N PRO A 24 -4.44 -28.46 23.99
CA PRO A 24 -4.36 -29.91 24.21
C PRO A 24 -3.04 -30.40 24.81
N GLU A 25 -3.11 -31.14 25.91
CA GLU A 25 -1.95 -31.64 26.66
C GLU A 25 -1.50 -33.01 26.14
N ARG A 26 -2.46 -33.85 25.69
CA ARG A 26 -2.27 -35.22 25.25
C ARG A 26 -2.90 -35.42 23.87
N LEU A 27 -2.49 -36.45 23.13
CA LEU A 27 -3.00 -36.70 21.77
C LEU A 27 -4.50 -37.04 21.76
N GLU A 28 -5.04 -37.45 22.91
CA GLU A 28 -6.47 -37.71 23.08
C GLU A 28 -7.33 -36.50 23.39
N ASP A 29 -6.71 -35.38 23.75
CA ASP A 29 -7.40 -34.10 23.93
C ASP A 29 -7.55 -33.35 22.60
N ILE A 30 -6.93 -33.86 21.51
CA ILE A 30 -7.02 -33.26 20.18
C ILE A 30 -8.38 -33.58 19.58
N VAL A 31 -9.23 -32.56 19.51
CA VAL A 31 -10.61 -32.69 19.02
C VAL A 31 -10.63 -32.62 17.49
N GLY A 32 -11.43 -33.49 16.87
CA GLY A 32 -11.41 -33.72 15.42
C GLY A 32 -10.14 -34.46 14.93
N GLN A 33 -9.81 -34.32 13.64
CA GLN A 33 -8.60 -34.91 13.00
C GLN A 33 -8.34 -36.40 13.28
N ALA A 34 -9.35 -37.23 13.58
CA ALA A 34 -9.18 -38.57 14.14
C ALA A 34 -8.19 -39.50 13.37
N HIS A 35 -8.12 -39.38 12.05
CA HIS A 35 -7.18 -40.14 11.21
C HIS A 35 -5.69 -39.75 11.40
N ILE A 36 -5.43 -38.48 11.75
CA ILE A 36 -4.11 -37.96 12.16
C ILE A 36 -3.80 -38.47 13.57
N VAL A 37 -4.70 -38.21 14.52
CA VAL A 37 -4.54 -38.58 15.94
C VAL A 37 -4.24 -40.07 16.10
N LYS A 38 -4.98 -40.95 15.41
CA LYS A 38 -4.75 -42.41 15.42
C LYS A 38 -3.34 -42.80 14.96
N ARG A 39 -2.79 -42.12 13.96
CA ARG A 39 -1.41 -42.36 13.46
C ARG A 39 -0.35 -41.79 14.40
N LEU A 40 -0.57 -40.61 14.99
CA LEU A 40 0.34 -40.02 15.98
C LEU A 40 0.39 -40.85 17.28
N LYS A 41 -0.75 -41.34 17.77
CA LYS A 41 -0.83 -42.25 18.93
C LYS A 41 -0.09 -43.57 18.68
N HIS A 42 -0.07 -44.07 17.45
CA HIS A 42 0.72 -45.24 17.09
C HIS A 42 2.23 -44.97 17.25
N TYR A 43 2.71 -43.84 16.71
CA TYR A 43 4.11 -43.41 16.86
C TYR A 43 4.53 -43.17 18.32
N ALA A 44 3.64 -42.59 19.14
CA ALA A 44 3.86 -42.46 20.58
C ALA A 44 4.03 -43.83 21.24
N LYS A 45 3.10 -44.76 21.00
CA LYS A 45 3.13 -46.13 21.55
C LYS A 45 4.35 -46.94 21.10
N THR A 46 4.87 -46.71 19.89
CA THR A 46 6.07 -47.41 19.38
C THR A 46 7.39 -46.79 19.82
N GLY A 47 7.39 -45.64 20.51
CA GLY A 47 8.63 -44.93 20.90
C GLY A 47 9.52 -44.57 19.71
N SER A 48 8.94 -44.44 18.52
CA SER A 48 9.62 -44.37 17.23
C SER A 48 8.71 -43.76 16.17
N MET A 49 9.23 -42.78 15.42
CA MET A 49 8.52 -42.06 14.36
C MET A 49 9.48 -41.65 13.23
N PRO A 50 9.00 -41.42 12.00
CA PRO A 50 9.74 -40.69 10.97
C PRO A 50 9.78 -39.18 11.30
N HIS A 51 10.40 -38.36 10.45
CA HIS A 51 10.10 -36.92 10.47
C HIS A 51 8.66 -36.70 9.98
N LEU A 52 8.02 -35.59 10.34
CA LEU A 52 6.61 -35.32 10.05
C LEU A 52 6.45 -33.97 9.34
N LEU A 53 5.48 -33.87 8.42
CA LEU A 53 5.07 -32.62 7.76
C LEU A 53 3.57 -32.41 7.95
N PHE A 54 3.19 -31.36 8.68
CA PHE A 54 1.83 -31.00 9.07
C PHE A 54 1.32 -29.85 8.19
N ALA A 55 0.50 -30.15 7.19
CA ALA A 55 -0.07 -29.13 6.30
C ALA A 55 -1.57 -28.92 6.60
N GLY A 56 -2.05 -27.68 6.48
CA GLY A 56 -3.45 -27.31 6.70
C GLY A 56 -3.62 -25.83 7.06
N PRO A 57 -4.86 -25.30 7.10
CA PRO A 57 -5.15 -23.89 7.43
C PRO A 57 -4.71 -23.49 8.86
N PRO A 58 -4.86 -22.20 9.27
CA PRO A 58 -4.79 -21.80 10.68
C PRO A 58 -5.86 -22.54 11.54
N GLY A 59 -5.77 -22.41 12.86
CA GLY A 59 -6.79 -22.91 13.81
C GLY A 59 -6.83 -24.42 14.07
N VAL A 60 -6.61 -25.24 13.06
CA VAL A 60 -6.94 -26.69 13.05
C VAL A 60 -6.03 -27.62 13.86
N GLY A 61 -5.25 -27.08 14.79
CA GLY A 61 -4.52 -27.87 15.80
C GLY A 61 -3.10 -28.35 15.45
N LYS A 62 -2.47 -27.87 14.37
CA LYS A 62 -1.12 -28.29 13.93
C LYS A 62 -0.07 -28.24 15.06
N THR A 63 0.12 -27.06 15.64
CA THR A 63 1.06 -26.77 16.74
C THR A 63 0.74 -27.60 17.99
N SER A 64 -0.54 -27.69 18.36
CA SER A 64 -1.02 -28.45 19.52
C SER A 64 -0.73 -29.96 19.36
N ALA A 65 -0.89 -30.51 18.16
CA ALA A 65 -0.58 -31.91 17.88
C ALA A 65 0.91 -32.25 18.02
N ALA A 66 1.82 -31.32 17.70
CA ALA A 66 3.25 -31.52 17.89
C ALA A 66 3.65 -31.56 19.37
N LEU A 67 3.10 -30.65 20.18
CA LEU A 67 3.32 -30.58 21.63
C LEU A 67 2.74 -31.80 22.37
N ALA A 68 1.49 -32.17 22.06
CA ALA A 68 0.82 -33.33 22.63
C ALA A 68 1.58 -34.65 22.33
N LEU A 69 2.08 -34.82 21.10
CA LEU A 69 2.93 -35.95 20.71
C LEU A 69 4.23 -36.00 21.52
N ALA A 70 4.89 -34.85 21.73
CA ALA A 70 6.14 -34.78 22.48
C ALA A 70 5.97 -35.08 23.97
N ARG A 71 4.83 -34.67 24.56
CA ARG A 71 4.48 -35.00 25.95
C ARG A 71 4.23 -36.49 26.13
N GLU A 72 3.48 -37.13 25.22
CA GLU A 72 3.27 -38.59 25.28
C GLU A 72 4.54 -39.41 25.02
N LEU A 73 5.47 -38.93 24.18
CA LEU A 73 6.75 -39.61 23.91
C LEU A 73 7.78 -39.48 25.03
N PHE A 74 7.80 -38.38 25.80
CA PHE A 74 8.91 -38.02 26.69
C PHE A 74 8.53 -37.81 28.15
N GLY A 75 7.23 -37.83 28.50
CA GLY A 75 6.75 -37.64 29.86
C GLY A 75 7.21 -36.30 30.46
N GLU A 76 7.57 -36.30 31.75
CA GLU A 76 8.02 -35.11 32.47
C GLU A 76 9.25 -34.42 31.82
N ASN A 77 10.09 -35.18 31.11
CA ASN A 77 11.28 -34.67 30.44
C ASN A 77 11.00 -33.98 29.09
N TRP A 78 9.74 -33.85 28.66
CA TRP A 78 9.40 -33.33 27.32
C TRP A 78 10.01 -31.95 27.02
N ARG A 79 10.04 -31.03 28.00
CA ARG A 79 10.63 -29.69 27.83
C ARG A 79 12.15 -29.69 27.56
N HIS A 80 12.86 -30.76 27.94
CA HIS A 80 14.28 -30.92 27.63
C HIS A 80 14.50 -31.68 26.31
N ASN A 81 13.47 -32.36 25.80
CA ASN A 81 13.49 -33.19 24.61
C ASN A 81 12.68 -32.61 23.43
N PHE A 82 12.11 -31.40 23.57
CA PHE A 82 11.33 -30.71 22.54
C PHE A 82 11.79 -29.24 22.39
N LEU A 83 11.93 -28.78 21.14
CA LEU A 83 12.24 -27.39 20.80
C LEU A 83 11.22 -26.88 19.77
N GLU A 84 10.49 -25.83 20.09
CA GLU A 84 9.54 -25.13 19.20
C GLU A 84 10.14 -23.80 18.72
N LEU A 85 10.02 -23.53 17.42
CA LEU A 85 10.56 -22.38 16.72
C LEU A 85 9.55 -21.91 15.66
N ASN A 86 9.30 -20.60 15.55
CA ASN A 86 8.53 -20.05 14.45
C ASN A 86 9.48 -19.57 13.34
N ALA A 87 9.39 -20.18 12.15
CA ALA A 87 10.24 -19.83 11.02
C ALA A 87 9.84 -18.52 10.33
N SER A 88 8.63 -17.98 10.54
CA SER A 88 8.25 -16.65 10.04
C SER A 88 9.02 -15.53 10.73
N ASP A 89 9.51 -15.78 11.94
CA ASP A 89 10.13 -14.77 12.81
C ASP A 89 11.64 -15.02 12.91
N GLU A 90 12.04 -16.29 13.03
CA GLU A 90 13.44 -16.72 13.13
C GLU A 90 14.03 -17.18 11.78
N ARG A 91 13.74 -16.46 10.67
CA ARG A 91 14.11 -16.80 9.27
C ARG A 91 15.61 -17.04 8.99
N GLY A 92 16.50 -16.63 9.90
CA GLY A 92 17.94 -16.59 9.69
C GLY A 92 18.59 -17.99 9.72
N ILE A 93 19.46 -18.28 8.76
CA ILE A 93 20.19 -19.56 8.68
C ILE A 93 21.00 -19.89 9.94
N ASN A 94 21.43 -18.88 10.70
CA ASN A 94 22.13 -19.04 11.96
C ASN A 94 21.27 -19.77 13.00
N VAL A 95 19.95 -19.56 13.01
CA VAL A 95 19.00 -20.30 13.88
C VAL A 95 19.08 -21.80 13.60
N ILE A 96 19.20 -22.19 12.33
CA ILE A 96 19.38 -23.60 11.94
C ILE A 96 20.81 -24.11 12.23
N ARG A 97 21.83 -23.27 12.07
CA ARG A 97 23.26 -23.63 12.24
C ARG A 97 23.74 -23.63 13.69
N GLU A 98 23.07 -22.89 14.57
CA GLU A 98 23.37 -22.70 15.99
C GLU A 98 22.25 -23.35 16.80
N LYS A 99 21.16 -22.62 17.11
CA LYS A 99 20.04 -23.04 17.99
C LYS A 99 19.53 -24.47 17.72
N VAL A 100 19.16 -24.79 16.48
CA VAL A 100 18.69 -26.14 16.07
C VAL A 100 19.82 -27.18 16.13
N LYS A 101 21.03 -26.83 15.69
CA LYS A 101 22.18 -27.75 15.60
C LYS A 101 22.75 -28.11 16.97
N GLU A 102 22.84 -27.15 17.89
CA GLU A 102 23.28 -27.38 19.27
C GLU A 102 22.28 -28.25 20.02
N PHE A 103 20.98 -27.98 19.85
CA PHE A 103 19.92 -28.85 20.36
C PHE A 103 20.01 -30.27 19.76
N ALA A 104 20.35 -30.41 18.47
CA ALA A 104 20.49 -31.72 17.82
C ALA A 104 21.77 -32.49 18.20
N ARG A 105 22.86 -31.80 18.58
CA ARG A 105 24.13 -32.41 18.98
C ARG A 105 24.08 -33.06 20.37
N THR A 106 23.30 -32.52 21.30
CA THR A 106 23.16 -33.09 22.65
C THR A 106 22.29 -34.35 22.63
N LYS A 107 22.56 -35.32 23.51
CA LYS A 107 21.76 -36.56 23.62
C LYS A 107 20.34 -36.28 24.15
N PRO A 108 19.36 -37.17 23.90
CA PRO A 108 18.08 -37.15 24.61
C PRO A 108 18.26 -37.40 26.12
N ILE A 109 17.37 -36.83 26.93
CA ILE A 109 17.36 -36.96 28.40
C ILE A 109 16.22 -37.90 28.83
N GLY A 110 16.38 -38.56 29.98
CA GLY A 110 15.33 -39.42 30.56
C GLY A 110 15.13 -40.77 29.88
N GLY A 111 16.12 -41.25 29.11
CA GLY A 111 16.06 -42.55 28.42
C GLY A 111 15.33 -42.54 27.07
N ALA A 112 14.91 -41.37 26.59
CA ALA A 112 14.27 -41.21 25.28
C ALA A 112 15.17 -41.66 24.12
N SER A 113 14.57 -42.24 23.08
CA SER A 113 15.26 -42.73 21.87
C SER A 113 15.70 -41.62 20.92
N PHE A 114 15.01 -40.47 20.94
CA PHE A 114 15.31 -39.26 20.16
C PHE A 114 14.73 -38.02 20.87
N LYS A 115 14.97 -36.84 20.30
CA LYS A 115 14.32 -35.55 20.65
C LYS A 115 13.52 -35.00 19.47
N ILE A 116 12.60 -34.08 19.71
CA ILE A 116 11.81 -33.43 18.65
C ILE A 116 12.23 -31.98 18.48
N ILE A 117 12.29 -31.52 17.22
CA ILE A 117 12.32 -30.10 16.86
C ILE A 117 11.09 -29.81 16.00
N PHE A 118 10.24 -28.90 16.46
CA PHE A 118 9.08 -28.40 15.75
C PHE A 118 9.38 -27.02 15.15
N LEU A 119 9.11 -26.88 13.85
CA LEU A 119 9.23 -25.63 13.10
C LEU A 119 7.84 -25.29 12.55
N ASP A 120 7.18 -24.28 13.15
CA ASP A 120 5.97 -23.70 12.57
C ASP A 120 6.34 -22.73 11.43
N GLU A 121 5.44 -22.61 10.46
CA GLU A 121 5.64 -21.84 9.20
C GLU A 121 6.97 -22.14 8.49
N ALA A 122 7.38 -23.41 8.49
CA ALA A 122 8.62 -23.93 7.92
C ALA A 122 8.77 -23.71 6.40
N ASP A 123 7.71 -23.35 5.68
CA ASP A 123 7.76 -22.89 4.28
C ASP A 123 8.18 -21.42 4.13
N ALA A 124 8.20 -20.65 5.22
CA ALA A 124 8.89 -19.35 5.30
C ALA A 124 10.43 -19.49 5.46
N LEU A 125 10.96 -20.70 5.68
CA LEU A 125 12.40 -20.94 5.69
C LEU A 125 13.00 -20.76 4.29
N THR A 126 14.05 -19.95 4.19
CA THR A 126 14.85 -19.80 2.97
C THR A 126 15.44 -21.14 2.52
N GLN A 127 15.70 -21.31 1.22
CA GLN A 127 16.21 -22.60 0.71
C GLN A 127 17.54 -23.02 1.37
N ASP A 128 18.44 -22.10 1.71
CA ASP A 128 19.66 -22.44 2.45
C ASP A 128 19.41 -22.84 3.90
N ALA A 129 18.42 -22.24 4.55
CA ALA A 129 17.94 -22.69 5.86
C ALA A 129 17.33 -24.09 5.75
N GLN A 130 16.52 -24.37 4.72
CA GLN A 130 16.00 -25.71 4.43
C GLN A 130 17.12 -26.72 4.08
N GLN A 131 18.16 -26.36 3.33
CA GLN A 131 19.29 -27.26 3.05
C GLN A 131 20.19 -27.47 4.27
N ALA A 132 20.36 -26.46 5.14
CA ALA A 132 21.02 -26.62 6.44
C ALA A 132 20.19 -27.53 7.38
N LEU A 133 18.86 -27.38 7.36
CA LEU A 133 17.91 -28.20 8.10
C LEU A 133 17.96 -29.64 7.60
N ARG A 134 17.88 -29.88 6.29
CA ARG A 134 18.05 -31.20 5.64
C ARG A 134 19.36 -31.88 6.05
N ARG A 135 20.50 -31.18 5.98
CA ARG A 135 21.78 -31.75 6.44
C ARG A 135 21.77 -32.07 7.94
N THR A 136 21.03 -31.31 8.74
CA THR A 136 20.86 -31.56 10.19
C THR A 136 19.91 -32.74 10.45
N MET A 137 18.83 -32.88 9.67
CA MET A 137 17.94 -34.04 9.65
C MET A 137 18.72 -35.31 9.31
N GLU A 138 19.57 -35.28 8.28
CA GLU A 138 20.40 -36.42 7.87
C GLU A 138 21.46 -36.76 8.94
N MET A 139 22.27 -35.77 9.35
CA MET A 139 23.38 -35.95 10.29
C MET A 139 22.95 -36.37 11.70
N PHE A 140 21.79 -35.88 12.17
CA PHE A 140 21.26 -36.16 13.50
C PHE A 140 20.00 -37.04 13.46
N SER A 141 19.78 -37.76 12.36
CA SER A 141 18.69 -38.73 12.15
C SER A 141 18.58 -39.82 13.22
N ASN A 142 19.64 -40.08 14.00
CA ASN A 142 19.59 -40.99 15.14
C ASN A 142 19.25 -40.30 16.47
N ASN A 143 19.47 -38.98 16.61
CA ASN A 143 19.25 -38.23 17.85
C ASN A 143 17.94 -37.42 17.83
N VAL A 144 17.44 -37.03 16.66
CA VAL A 144 16.35 -36.05 16.49
C VAL A 144 15.30 -36.51 15.49
N ARG A 145 14.06 -36.07 15.69
CA ARG A 145 12.98 -36.08 14.69
C ARG A 145 12.46 -34.66 14.49
N PHE A 146 12.21 -34.30 13.24
CA PHE A 146 11.69 -32.98 12.89
C PHE A 146 10.19 -33.07 12.61
N ILE A 147 9.46 -32.03 13.01
CA ILE A 147 8.05 -31.81 12.66
C ILE A 147 7.97 -30.41 12.04
N LEU A 148 7.44 -30.32 10.82
CA LEU A 148 7.40 -29.07 10.04
C LEU A 148 5.94 -28.69 9.75
N SER A 149 5.61 -27.40 9.64
CA SER A 149 4.23 -26.90 9.43
C SER A 149 4.20 -25.73 8.44
N CYS A 150 3.12 -25.55 7.65
CA CYS A 150 3.12 -24.66 6.45
C CYS A 150 1.80 -23.89 6.17
N VAL A 151 1.89 -22.64 5.66
CA VAL A 151 0.78 -21.71 5.25
C VAL A 151 1.26 -20.59 4.29
N THR A 152 0.40 -20.07 3.40
CA THR A 152 0.86 -19.71 2.04
C THR A 152 0.34 -18.37 1.48
N GLY A 153 1.01 -17.76 0.48
CA GLY A 153 0.78 -16.35 0.14
C GLY A 153 1.56 -15.62 -1.00
N ASP A 154 2.82 -15.96 -1.24
CA ASP A 154 3.82 -14.89 -1.40
C ASP A 154 4.32 -14.51 -2.81
N THR A 155 3.70 -15.00 -3.89
CA THR A 155 4.11 -14.68 -5.28
C THR A 155 4.08 -13.17 -5.52
N LYS A 156 5.17 -12.54 -6.00
CA LYS A 156 5.18 -11.10 -6.32
C LYS A 156 4.60 -10.81 -7.71
N ILE A 157 3.69 -9.85 -7.78
CA ILE A 157 3.18 -9.22 -9.00
C ILE A 157 3.42 -7.71 -8.96
N TYR A 158 3.27 -7.05 -10.11
CA TYR A 158 3.57 -5.62 -10.26
C TYR A 158 2.33 -4.81 -10.66
N THR A 159 2.11 -3.71 -9.95
CA THR A 159 1.22 -2.63 -10.42
C THR A 159 1.75 -2.03 -11.74
N PRO A 160 0.93 -1.28 -12.51
CA PRO A 160 1.39 -0.69 -13.77
C PRO A 160 2.52 0.34 -13.61
N ASP A 161 2.66 0.91 -12.41
CA ASP A 161 3.74 1.79 -11.95
C ASP A 161 4.87 1.06 -11.19
N GLU A 162 4.95 -0.27 -11.34
CA GLU A 162 6.03 -1.13 -10.88
C GLU A 162 6.28 -1.09 -9.35
N ARG A 163 5.21 -1.02 -8.55
CA ARG A 163 5.26 -1.38 -7.13
C ARG A 163 5.01 -2.88 -6.98
N GLU A 164 5.82 -3.53 -6.16
CA GLU A 164 5.72 -4.96 -5.84
C GLU A 164 4.60 -5.21 -4.83
N ILE A 165 3.73 -6.17 -5.13
CA ILE A 165 2.70 -6.67 -4.20
C ILE A 165 2.73 -8.19 -4.21
N ARG A 166 2.71 -8.87 -3.04
CA ARG A 166 2.46 -10.31 -3.03
C ARG A 166 1.01 -10.58 -3.41
N ILE A 167 0.66 -11.64 -4.12
CA ILE A 167 -0.74 -11.82 -4.54
C ILE A 167 -1.69 -11.90 -3.33
N ARG A 168 -1.29 -12.48 -2.18
CA ARG A 168 -2.10 -12.42 -0.94
C ARG A 168 -2.38 -10.98 -0.44
N GLU A 169 -1.41 -10.08 -0.61
CA GLU A 169 -1.54 -8.67 -0.24
C GLU A 169 -2.37 -7.97 -1.32
N PHE A 170 -2.21 -8.34 -2.60
CA PHE A 170 -2.98 -7.81 -3.71
C PHE A 170 -4.47 -8.11 -3.57
N MET A 171 -4.86 -9.33 -3.16
CA MET A 171 -6.25 -9.69 -2.84
C MET A 171 -6.87 -8.63 -1.91
N SER A 172 -6.22 -8.40 -0.76
CA SER A 172 -6.70 -7.42 0.23
C SER A 172 -6.68 -5.97 -0.29
N HIS A 173 -5.65 -5.57 -1.05
CA HIS A 173 -5.60 -4.24 -1.67
C HIS A 173 -6.65 -4.06 -2.79
N PHE A 174 -7.06 -5.13 -3.46
CA PHE A 174 -8.09 -5.14 -4.50
C PHE A 174 -9.49 -5.08 -3.89
N GLU A 175 -9.75 -5.93 -2.88
CA GLU A 175 -10.97 -5.95 -2.07
C GLU A 175 -11.22 -4.59 -1.38
N ASN A 176 -10.17 -3.95 -0.83
CA ASN A 176 -10.26 -2.61 -0.25
C ASN A 176 -10.21 -1.47 -1.29
N GLY A 177 -10.24 -1.78 -2.59
CA GLY A 177 -10.26 -0.81 -3.69
C GLY A 177 -9.00 0.05 -3.88
N LEU A 178 -7.90 -0.28 -3.18
CA LEU A 178 -6.62 0.44 -3.17
C LEU A 178 -5.78 0.19 -4.44
N VAL A 179 -5.94 -0.99 -5.06
CA VAL A 179 -5.26 -1.37 -6.32
C VAL A 179 -6.26 -2.10 -7.22
N LYS A 180 -6.52 -1.56 -8.42
CA LYS A 180 -7.48 -2.13 -9.40
C LYS A 180 -6.87 -2.49 -10.76
N GLU A 181 -5.55 -2.35 -10.91
CA GLU A 181 -4.84 -2.55 -12.18
C GLU A 181 -3.51 -3.27 -11.97
N VAL A 182 -3.06 -4.00 -12.99
CA VAL A 182 -1.76 -4.70 -13.03
C VAL A 182 -1.03 -4.43 -14.35
N SER A 183 0.28 -4.68 -14.35
CA SER A 183 1.10 -4.65 -15.55
C SER A 183 0.99 -5.98 -16.30
N ASN A 184 0.61 -5.96 -17.59
CA ASN A 184 0.49 -7.14 -18.45
C ASN A 184 1.25 -7.00 -19.78
N ARG A 185 1.13 -7.97 -20.70
CA ARG A 185 1.85 -7.97 -21.99
C ARG A 185 1.44 -6.87 -22.97
N LEU A 186 0.28 -6.23 -22.74
CA LEU A 186 -0.23 -5.11 -23.53
C LEU A 186 -0.02 -3.74 -22.85
N GLY A 187 0.55 -3.73 -21.64
CA GLY A 187 0.84 -2.52 -20.87
C GLY A 187 0.12 -2.52 -19.51
N ARG A 188 -0.97 -1.75 -19.42
CA ARG A 188 -1.83 -1.60 -18.23
C ARG A 188 -3.17 -2.26 -18.51
N ASP A 189 -3.63 -3.10 -17.58
CA ASP A 189 -4.98 -3.62 -17.61
C ASP A 189 -5.65 -3.67 -16.24
N THR A 190 -6.97 -3.60 -16.25
CA THR A 190 -7.81 -3.56 -15.05
C THR A 190 -8.06 -4.99 -14.58
N VAL A 191 -7.98 -5.24 -13.28
CA VAL A 191 -8.35 -6.53 -12.70
C VAL A 191 -9.86 -6.52 -12.45
N ILE A 192 -10.54 -7.60 -12.87
CA ILE A 192 -11.99 -7.77 -12.78
C ILE A 192 -12.40 -8.81 -11.74
N ALA A 193 -11.49 -9.72 -11.39
CA ALA A 193 -11.65 -10.65 -10.27
C ALA A 193 -10.27 -11.04 -9.73
N ALA A 194 -10.21 -11.39 -8.45
CA ALA A 194 -9.07 -12.02 -7.82
C ALA A 194 -9.59 -13.13 -6.89
N VAL A 195 -8.99 -14.33 -6.92
CA VAL A 195 -9.50 -15.53 -6.26
C VAL A 195 -8.35 -16.34 -5.65
N SER A 196 -8.61 -17.06 -4.55
CA SER A 196 -7.70 -18.09 -4.03
C SER A 196 -8.36 -19.46 -3.99
N PHE A 197 -7.67 -20.50 -4.49
CA PHE A 197 -8.17 -21.89 -4.53
C PHE A 197 -7.00 -22.90 -4.47
N ASN A 198 -7.23 -24.18 -4.74
CA ASN A 198 -6.17 -25.20 -4.70
C ASN A 198 -6.00 -25.95 -6.04
N SER A 199 -4.76 -26.07 -6.54
CA SER A 199 -4.44 -26.79 -7.78
C SER A 199 -4.72 -28.29 -7.67
N LYS A 200 -4.85 -28.85 -6.46
CA LYS A 200 -5.30 -30.23 -6.24
C LYS A 200 -6.83 -30.38 -6.34
N ILE A 201 -7.58 -29.27 -6.38
CA ILE A 201 -8.98 -29.26 -6.81
C ILE A 201 -9.05 -29.19 -8.35
N VAL A 202 -8.16 -28.44 -9.00
CA VAL A 202 -8.13 -28.28 -10.47
C VAL A 202 -7.50 -29.49 -11.19
N GLY A 203 -6.47 -30.12 -10.61
CA GLY A 203 -5.83 -31.33 -11.12
C GLY A 203 -4.35 -31.23 -11.51
N HIS A 204 -3.67 -30.10 -11.23
CA HIS A 204 -2.32 -29.82 -11.76
C HIS A 204 -1.26 -29.62 -10.66
N PRO A 205 -0.10 -30.31 -10.67
CA PRO A 205 1.03 -29.99 -9.81
C PRO A 205 1.74 -28.71 -10.29
N VAL A 206 2.59 -28.14 -9.45
CA VAL A 206 3.43 -26.98 -9.79
C VAL A 206 4.86 -27.36 -10.10
N TYR A 207 5.44 -26.58 -10.98
CA TYR A 207 6.85 -26.57 -11.28
C TYR A 207 7.48 -25.22 -10.89
N ARG A 208 8.74 -25.26 -10.48
CA ARG A 208 9.63 -24.11 -10.46
C ARG A 208 10.35 -24.01 -11.79
N LEU A 209 10.38 -22.82 -12.38
CA LEU A 209 11.28 -22.48 -13.47
C LEU A 209 12.36 -21.53 -12.95
N THR A 210 13.63 -21.84 -13.22
CA THR A 210 14.77 -20.95 -12.97
C THR A 210 15.36 -20.53 -14.31
N LEU A 211 15.59 -19.23 -14.49
CA LEU A 211 16.13 -18.65 -15.73
C LEU A 211 17.63 -18.34 -15.64
N GLU A 212 18.28 -18.07 -16.77
CA GLU A 212 19.72 -17.76 -16.81
C GLU A 212 20.10 -16.44 -16.10
N SER A 213 19.14 -15.55 -15.87
CA SER A 213 19.26 -14.39 -14.98
C SER A 213 19.23 -14.72 -13.48
N GLY A 214 18.94 -15.96 -13.09
CA GLY A 214 18.62 -16.35 -11.72
C GLY A 214 17.21 -15.93 -11.28
N ARG A 215 16.36 -15.39 -12.17
CA ARG A 215 14.91 -15.24 -11.91
C ARG A 215 14.30 -16.61 -11.67
N ILE A 216 13.35 -16.66 -10.72
CA ILE A 216 12.64 -17.88 -10.30
C ILE A 216 11.14 -17.59 -10.31
N ILE A 217 10.35 -18.53 -10.84
CA ILE A 217 8.88 -18.50 -10.73
C ILE A 217 8.32 -19.89 -10.42
N GLU A 218 7.18 -19.94 -9.76
CA GLU A 218 6.48 -21.16 -9.35
C GLU A 218 5.04 -21.13 -9.86
N ALA A 219 4.65 -22.11 -10.69
CA ALA A 219 3.45 -22.10 -11.52
C ALA A 219 2.91 -23.51 -11.82
N THR A 220 1.58 -23.68 -11.94
CA THR A 220 0.98 -25.01 -12.18
C THR A 220 1.32 -25.53 -13.57
N GLY A 221 1.29 -26.84 -13.79
CA GLY A 221 1.62 -27.41 -15.10
C GLY A 221 0.83 -26.81 -16.25
N ASP A 222 -0.46 -26.52 -16.03
CA ASP A 222 -1.37 -25.87 -16.97
C ASP A 222 -1.16 -24.35 -17.11
N HIS A 223 -0.48 -23.71 -16.16
CA HIS A 223 -0.16 -22.28 -16.17
C HIS A 223 0.67 -21.94 -17.40
N MET A 224 0.25 -20.91 -18.13
CA MET A 224 0.88 -20.45 -19.34
C MET A 224 1.97 -19.41 -19.06
N PHE A 225 3.13 -19.59 -19.69
CA PHE A 225 4.14 -18.54 -19.85
C PHE A 225 4.30 -18.20 -21.33
N LEU A 226 4.63 -16.94 -21.64
CA LEU A 226 4.87 -16.52 -23.02
C LEU A 226 6.31 -16.88 -23.43
N THR A 227 6.45 -17.60 -24.54
CA THR A 227 7.72 -17.97 -25.21
C THR A 227 7.83 -17.20 -26.54
N PRO A 228 8.98 -17.24 -27.24
CA PRO A 228 9.10 -16.66 -28.58
C PRO A 228 8.06 -17.18 -29.60
N GLU A 229 7.61 -18.42 -29.44
CA GLU A 229 6.67 -19.12 -30.33
C GLU A 229 5.19 -18.88 -29.99
N GLY A 230 4.87 -18.47 -28.75
CA GLY A 230 3.50 -18.29 -28.28
C GLY A 230 3.34 -18.57 -26.79
N TRP A 231 2.12 -18.92 -26.37
CA TRP A 231 1.87 -19.37 -25.00
C TRP A 231 2.21 -20.85 -24.86
N SER A 232 3.09 -21.20 -23.91
CA SER A 232 3.43 -22.60 -23.59
C SER A 232 3.02 -22.92 -22.16
N GLN A 233 2.43 -24.10 -21.96
CA GLN A 233 2.13 -24.61 -20.63
C GLN A 233 3.43 -24.93 -19.88
N THR A 234 3.42 -24.71 -18.57
CA THR A 234 4.55 -25.05 -17.69
C THR A 234 4.89 -26.54 -17.75
N TYR A 235 3.94 -27.43 -18.10
CA TYR A 235 4.18 -28.84 -18.45
C TYR A 235 5.15 -29.01 -19.63
N ASP A 236 4.97 -28.26 -20.72
CA ASP A 236 5.70 -28.44 -21.98
C ASP A 236 7.07 -27.78 -21.99
N ILE A 237 7.20 -26.67 -21.27
CA ILE A 237 8.46 -25.97 -21.00
C ILE A 237 9.46 -26.94 -20.34
N LYS A 238 10.70 -26.94 -20.81
CA LYS A 238 11.78 -27.84 -20.38
C LYS A 238 13.06 -27.05 -20.14
N GLU A 239 14.08 -27.71 -19.60
CA GLU A 239 15.42 -27.12 -19.51
C GLU A 239 15.95 -26.86 -20.92
N GLY A 240 16.44 -25.64 -21.16
CA GLY A 240 16.78 -25.13 -22.49
C GLY A 240 15.63 -24.51 -23.29
N SER A 241 14.38 -24.59 -22.84
CA SER A 241 13.27 -23.80 -23.43
C SER A 241 13.47 -22.31 -23.19
N GLU A 242 12.99 -21.48 -24.12
CA GLU A 242 13.06 -20.02 -24.04
C GLU A 242 11.72 -19.42 -23.59
N VAL A 243 11.78 -18.38 -22.76
CA VAL A 243 10.63 -17.64 -22.21
C VAL A 243 10.87 -16.13 -22.32
N LEU A 244 9.80 -15.35 -22.35
CA LEU A 244 9.86 -13.89 -22.47
C LEU A 244 9.77 -13.21 -21.11
N VAL A 245 10.87 -12.54 -20.75
CA VAL A 245 11.02 -11.70 -19.56
C VAL A 245 10.86 -10.24 -19.95
N ARG A 246 10.03 -9.51 -19.21
CA ARG A 246 10.01 -8.05 -19.20
C ARG A 246 10.88 -7.58 -18.03
N PRO A 247 12.01 -6.89 -18.26
CA PRO A 247 12.82 -6.34 -17.18
C PRO A 247 12.02 -5.28 -16.40
N THR A 248 11.53 -5.64 -15.22
CA THR A 248 10.77 -4.78 -14.30
C THR A 248 11.71 -4.05 -13.32
N LEU A 249 11.22 -2.96 -12.75
CA LEU A 249 11.82 -2.42 -11.53
C LEU A 249 11.41 -3.26 -10.31
N GLU A 250 12.27 -3.31 -9.29
CA GLU A 250 12.22 -4.25 -8.16
C GLU A 250 12.50 -3.54 -6.81
N GLY A 251 12.22 -4.21 -5.70
CA GLY A 251 12.56 -3.72 -4.36
C GLY A 251 11.79 -2.49 -3.88
N THR A 252 10.64 -2.19 -4.51
CA THR A 252 9.73 -1.10 -4.11
C THR A 252 8.36 -1.70 -3.78
N PRO A 253 8.02 -1.97 -2.52
CA PRO A 253 6.70 -2.49 -2.16
C PRO A 253 5.59 -1.47 -2.45
N TYR A 254 4.36 -1.96 -2.63
CA TYR A 254 3.16 -1.15 -2.46
C TYR A 254 2.85 -1.05 -0.96
N GLU A 255 2.80 0.18 -0.45
CA GLU A 255 2.45 0.49 0.94
C GLU A 255 1.35 1.57 0.92
N PRO A 256 0.18 1.33 1.53
CA PRO A 256 -0.84 2.36 1.71
C PRO A 256 -0.29 3.51 2.55
N ASP A 257 -0.37 4.73 2.03
CA ASP A 257 0.14 5.94 2.66
C ASP A 257 -0.78 7.11 2.35
N PRO A 258 -1.84 7.31 3.17
CA PRO A 258 -2.88 8.28 2.91
C PRO A 258 -2.45 9.74 3.20
N ARG A 259 -1.20 9.98 3.61
CA ARG A 259 -0.69 11.34 3.87
C ARG A 259 -0.68 12.14 2.56
N PRO A 260 -1.15 13.41 2.53
CA PRO A 260 -1.10 14.24 1.34
C PRO A 260 0.33 14.77 1.10
N ILE A 261 0.78 14.82 -0.16
CA ILE A 261 2.13 15.33 -0.50
C ILE A 261 2.24 16.86 -0.40
N ILE A 262 1.11 17.58 -0.32
CA ILE A 262 1.05 19.04 -0.18
C ILE A 262 0.57 19.40 1.22
N ASN A 263 1.45 20.01 2.03
CA ASN A 263 1.02 20.73 3.22
C ASN A 263 0.34 22.04 2.81
N LEU A 264 -1.00 22.08 2.86
CA LEU A 264 -1.78 23.29 2.55
C LEU A 264 -1.33 24.52 3.35
N ARG A 265 -0.91 24.37 4.61
CA ARG A 265 -0.51 25.51 5.46
C ARG A 265 0.77 26.17 4.96
N GLU A 266 1.73 25.38 4.53
CA GLU A 266 2.96 25.87 3.88
C GLU A 266 2.62 26.53 2.55
N PHE A 267 1.76 25.91 1.74
CA PHE A 267 1.37 26.46 0.44
C PHE A 267 0.57 27.77 0.54
N TYR A 268 -0.34 27.91 1.51
CA TYR A 268 -1.01 29.18 1.82
C TYR A 268 0.00 30.28 2.17
N SER A 269 1.02 29.96 2.97
CA SER A 269 2.07 30.91 3.38
C SER A 269 2.90 31.35 2.18
N PHE A 270 3.32 30.40 1.34
CA PHE A 270 4.07 30.63 0.10
C PHE A 270 3.29 31.46 -0.93
N LEU A 271 1.97 31.26 -1.07
CA LEU A 271 1.17 32.06 -1.99
C LEU A 271 1.00 33.52 -1.54
N GLU A 272 1.06 33.82 -0.24
CA GLU A 272 1.16 35.21 0.23
C GLU A 272 2.48 35.87 -0.20
N GLU A 273 3.56 35.11 -0.38
CA GLU A 273 4.83 35.62 -0.91
C GLU A 273 4.73 35.92 -2.40
N ILE A 274 4.16 35.00 -3.20
CA ILE A 274 3.87 35.26 -4.63
C ILE A 274 2.96 36.48 -4.80
N GLU A 275 1.93 36.65 -3.97
CA GLU A 275 1.06 37.83 -4.06
C GLU A 275 1.80 39.13 -3.70
N LYS A 276 2.73 39.11 -2.74
CA LYS A 276 3.63 40.25 -2.44
C LYS A 276 4.61 40.56 -3.59
N GLU A 277 5.16 39.55 -4.26
CA GLU A 277 5.97 39.74 -5.48
C GLU A 277 5.20 40.49 -6.59
N HIS A 278 3.88 40.28 -6.66
CA HIS A 278 2.98 40.97 -7.60
C HIS A 278 2.46 42.33 -7.07
N GLY A 279 2.99 42.82 -5.95
CA GLY A 279 2.65 44.12 -5.37
C GLY A 279 1.32 44.15 -4.60
N LEU A 280 0.73 42.99 -4.30
CA LEU A 280 -0.39 42.89 -3.35
C LEU A 280 0.12 43.00 -1.91
N LYS A 281 -0.77 43.41 -1.01
CA LYS A 281 -0.43 43.91 0.33
C LYS A 281 -1.33 43.30 1.41
N PRO A 282 -0.85 43.18 2.66
CA PRO A 282 -1.70 42.80 3.78
C PRO A 282 -2.73 43.90 4.10
N LEU A 283 -3.75 43.52 4.87
CA LEU A 283 -4.67 44.45 5.50
C LEU A 283 -3.90 45.50 6.34
N GLY A 284 -4.25 46.78 6.20
CA GLY A 284 -3.56 47.91 6.82
C GLY A 284 -2.58 48.63 5.88
N GLU A 285 -1.98 47.93 4.91
CA GLU A 285 -1.12 48.55 3.88
C GLU A 285 -1.84 48.78 2.53
N ALA A 286 -2.82 47.94 2.20
CA ALA A 286 -3.69 48.09 1.04
C ALA A 286 -4.67 49.25 1.21
N ARG A 287 -4.88 50.06 0.16
CA ARG A 287 -5.87 51.15 0.15
C ARG A 287 -7.18 50.77 -0.53
N THR A 288 -7.17 49.72 -1.35
CA THR A 288 -8.37 49.18 -2.01
C THR A 288 -8.43 47.65 -1.92
N PHE A 289 -9.64 47.10 -2.01
CA PHE A 289 -9.86 45.64 -2.01
C PHE A 289 -9.05 44.90 -3.09
N ARG A 290 -8.71 45.55 -4.21
CA ARG A 290 -7.94 44.92 -5.29
C ARG A 290 -6.50 44.63 -4.85
N GLU A 291 -5.90 45.56 -4.12
CA GLU A 291 -4.52 45.49 -3.61
C GLU A 291 -4.31 44.43 -2.53
N LEU A 292 -5.38 43.91 -1.90
CA LEU A 292 -5.23 42.93 -0.81
C LEU A 292 -4.71 41.57 -1.28
N VAL A 293 -3.94 40.90 -0.42
CA VAL A 293 -3.70 39.45 -0.50
C VAL A 293 -5.00 38.65 -0.30
N THR A 294 -5.06 37.45 -0.88
CA THR A 294 -6.23 36.56 -0.89
C THR A 294 -6.72 36.20 0.52
N ARG A 295 -5.82 35.90 1.47
CA ARG A 295 -6.22 35.56 2.86
C ARG A 295 -7.05 36.68 3.52
N ASP A 296 -6.71 37.94 3.27
CA ASP A 296 -7.43 39.06 3.86
C ASP A 296 -8.72 39.38 3.07
N LYS A 297 -8.77 39.07 1.76
CA LYS A 297 -10.01 39.03 0.96
C LYS A 297 -10.99 37.95 1.47
N GLU A 298 -10.49 36.78 1.91
CA GLU A 298 -11.29 35.71 2.51
C GLU A 298 -11.93 36.15 3.85
N LYS A 299 -11.18 36.85 4.72
CA LYS A 299 -11.75 37.45 5.95
C LYS A 299 -12.92 38.41 5.65
N ILE A 300 -12.73 39.28 4.65
CA ILE A 300 -13.75 40.24 4.22
C ILE A 300 -14.94 39.52 3.55
N LEU A 301 -14.73 38.39 2.88
CA LEU A 301 -15.81 37.55 2.36
C LEU A 301 -16.65 36.96 3.48
N SER A 302 -16.04 36.34 4.50
CA SER A 302 -16.76 35.81 5.66
C SER A 302 -17.60 36.90 6.33
N ARG A 303 -17.01 38.07 6.59
CA ARG A 303 -17.72 39.22 7.19
C ARG A 303 -18.83 39.77 6.28
N ALA A 304 -18.66 39.73 4.95
CA ALA A 304 -19.72 40.09 4.01
C ALA A 304 -20.90 39.09 4.02
N LEU A 305 -20.63 37.80 4.25
CA LEU A 305 -21.66 36.77 4.37
C LEU A 305 -22.39 36.82 5.72
N GLU A 306 -21.70 37.17 6.81
CA GLU A 306 -22.35 37.55 8.08
C GLU A 306 -23.29 38.75 7.89
N LEU A 307 -22.79 39.83 7.28
CA LEU A 307 -23.59 41.04 6.99
C LEU A 307 -24.75 40.77 6.03
N LYS A 308 -24.67 39.72 5.21
CA LYS A 308 -25.81 39.21 4.41
C LYS A 308 -26.87 38.59 5.30
N ALA A 309 -26.49 37.72 6.23
CA ALA A 309 -27.42 37.14 7.20
C ALA A 309 -28.03 38.23 8.11
N GLU A 310 -27.26 39.23 8.56
CA GLU A 310 -27.77 40.41 9.26
C GLU A 310 -28.83 41.17 8.41
N MET A 311 -28.60 41.32 7.11
CA MET A 311 -29.52 41.96 6.16
C MET A 311 -30.79 41.14 5.92
N GLU A 312 -30.69 39.81 5.86
CA GLU A 312 -31.81 38.88 5.71
C GLU A 312 -32.70 38.80 6.98
N ASN A 313 -32.21 39.29 8.13
CA ASN A 313 -33.00 39.51 9.35
C ASN A 313 -33.77 40.87 9.37
N ASP A 314 -33.63 41.71 8.32
CA ASP A 314 -34.39 42.95 8.06
C ASP A 314 -34.46 43.94 9.25
N LEU A 315 -33.35 44.26 9.91
CA LEU A 315 -33.36 45.23 11.02
C LEU A 315 -33.65 46.66 10.54
N THR A 316 -34.69 47.28 11.10
CA THR A 316 -34.94 48.70 10.89
C THR A 316 -33.99 49.57 11.71
N LYS A 317 -33.73 50.81 11.26
CA LYS A 317 -32.88 51.77 12.01
C LYS A 317 -33.39 52.06 13.44
N ARG A 318 -34.69 51.91 13.70
CA ARG A 318 -35.26 52.07 15.06
C ARG A 318 -35.08 50.82 15.91
N GLU A 319 -35.22 49.64 15.33
CA GLU A 319 -34.94 48.36 16.01
C GLU A 319 -33.47 48.27 16.42
N ALA A 320 -32.54 48.54 15.50
CA ALA A 320 -31.10 48.62 15.82
C ALA A 320 -30.78 49.72 16.85
N GLY A 321 -31.47 50.88 16.78
CA GLY A 321 -31.32 51.95 17.77
C GLY A 321 -31.73 51.54 19.19
N ILE A 322 -32.75 50.69 19.34
CA ILE A 322 -33.13 50.12 20.65
C ILE A 322 -32.10 49.07 21.11
N LEU A 323 -31.53 48.25 20.21
CA LEU A 323 -30.49 47.27 20.56
C LEU A 323 -29.18 47.89 21.08
N LEU A 324 -28.90 49.14 20.72
CA LEU A 324 -27.76 49.91 21.23
C LEU A 324 -28.02 50.52 22.62
N LEU A 325 -29.29 50.60 23.06
CA LEU A 325 -29.69 51.05 24.40
C LEU A 325 -29.90 49.88 25.38
N LEU A 326 -29.61 48.65 24.95
CA LEU A 326 -29.60 47.46 25.77
C LEU A 326 -28.16 47.08 26.10
N GLU A 327 -27.83 47.19 27.38
CA GLU A 327 -26.61 46.64 27.99
C GLU A 327 -26.75 45.10 28.15
N GLU A 328 -25.71 44.39 28.58
CA GLU A 328 -25.73 42.91 28.70
C GLU A 328 -26.65 42.38 29.83
N GLY A 329 -27.18 43.26 30.67
CA GLY A 329 -28.07 42.95 31.78
C GLY A 329 -29.57 42.96 31.45
N TRP A 330 -30.38 42.77 32.49
CA TRP A 330 -31.84 42.96 32.44
C TRP A 330 -32.21 44.41 32.74
N ILE A 331 -32.60 45.19 31.71
CA ILE A 331 -33.08 46.57 31.87
C ILE A 331 -34.60 46.62 32.02
N SER A 332 -35.13 47.61 32.74
CA SER A 332 -36.59 47.81 32.80
C SER A 332 -37.13 48.49 31.55
N ARG A 333 -38.31 48.07 31.08
CA ARG A 333 -39.00 48.71 29.94
C ARG A 333 -39.35 50.18 30.19
N ALA A 334 -39.40 50.63 31.44
CA ALA A 334 -39.63 52.03 31.79
C ALA A 334 -38.36 52.88 31.55
N GLU A 335 -37.24 52.44 32.11
CA GLU A 335 -35.92 53.05 31.91
C GLU A 335 -35.49 53.01 30.44
N LEU A 336 -35.73 51.90 29.73
CA LEU A 336 -35.48 51.81 28.29
C LEU A 336 -36.38 52.77 27.48
N GLN A 337 -37.59 53.09 27.95
CA GLN A 337 -38.46 54.08 27.31
C GLN A 337 -37.93 55.51 27.49
N GLU A 338 -37.36 55.79 28.65
CA GLU A 338 -36.70 57.06 28.99
C GLU A 338 -35.41 57.23 28.17
N LYS A 339 -34.48 56.26 28.24
CA LYS A 339 -33.24 56.19 27.43
C LYS A 339 -33.53 56.30 25.91
N ALA A 340 -34.66 55.80 25.42
CA ALA A 340 -35.02 55.81 24.00
C ALA A 340 -35.88 57.00 23.52
N GLY A 341 -36.43 57.83 24.41
CA GLY A 341 -37.23 59.01 24.04
C GLY A 341 -38.47 58.75 23.17
N ILE A 342 -39.10 57.56 23.28
CA ILE A 342 -40.27 57.18 22.46
C ILE A 342 -41.48 56.74 23.29
N SER A 343 -42.67 56.83 22.70
CA SER A 343 -43.92 56.47 23.38
C SER A 343 -44.00 54.96 23.69
N ARG A 344 -44.59 54.62 24.86
CA ARG A 344 -44.78 53.25 25.37
C ARG A 344 -45.29 52.27 24.31
N VAL A 345 -46.29 52.67 23.52
CA VAL A 345 -46.88 51.84 22.46
C VAL A 345 -45.86 51.52 21.37
N ARG A 346 -45.08 52.52 20.94
CA ARG A 346 -44.10 52.37 19.86
C ARG A 346 -42.87 51.60 20.31
N LEU A 347 -42.44 51.73 21.56
CA LEU A 347 -41.41 50.88 22.14
C LEU A 347 -41.88 49.41 22.20
N ASN A 348 -43.10 49.14 22.69
CA ASN A 348 -43.64 47.77 22.74
C ASN A 348 -43.65 47.09 21.37
N GLN A 349 -44.05 47.80 20.32
CA GLN A 349 -44.03 47.25 18.95
C GLN A 349 -42.62 46.91 18.48
N ILE A 350 -41.63 47.77 18.76
CA ILE A 350 -40.22 47.53 18.41
C ILE A 350 -39.68 46.32 19.20
N LEU A 351 -39.99 46.22 20.49
CA LEU A 351 -39.58 45.09 21.32
C LEU A 351 -40.22 43.76 20.88
N GLN A 352 -41.50 43.75 20.49
CA GLN A 352 -42.13 42.56 19.91
C GLN A 352 -41.46 42.13 18.60
N ASN A 353 -41.13 43.08 17.71
CA ASN A 353 -40.42 42.78 16.48
C ASN A 353 -39.01 42.23 16.74
N LEU A 354 -38.26 42.82 17.67
CA LEU A 354 -36.91 42.40 18.04
C LEU A 354 -36.87 41.00 18.67
N GLU A 355 -37.85 40.68 19.51
CA GLU A 355 -38.01 39.35 20.11
C GLU A 355 -38.38 38.31 19.06
N ARG A 356 -39.34 38.61 18.17
CA ARG A 356 -39.70 37.73 17.03
C ARG A 356 -38.53 37.53 16.05
N LYS A 357 -37.63 38.50 15.95
CA LYS A 357 -36.37 38.42 15.20
C LYS A 357 -35.21 37.82 16.02
N GLY A 358 -35.44 37.35 17.26
CA GLY A 358 -34.41 36.69 18.08
C GLY A 358 -33.23 37.58 18.47
N TYR A 359 -33.41 38.89 18.62
CA TYR A 359 -32.36 39.81 19.10
C TYR A 359 -32.44 40.12 20.60
N ILE A 360 -33.62 39.94 21.20
CA ILE A 360 -33.88 40.23 22.63
C ILE A 360 -34.74 39.14 23.26
N GLU A 361 -34.67 39.07 24.58
CA GLU A 361 -35.53 38.30 25.45
C GLU A 361 -36.33 39.25 26.35
N ARG A 362 -37.55 38.87 26.77
CA ARG A 362 -38.38 39.67 27.67
C ARG A 362 -38.98 38.80 28.77
N LYS A 363 -38.93 39.26 30.02
CA LYS A 363 -39.60 38.62 31.16
C LYS A 363 -40.45 39.60 31.95
N VAL A 364 -41.35 39.07 32.78
CA VAL A 364 -42.22 39.87 33.66
C VAL A 364 -41.98 39.42 35.10
N GLU A 365 -41.58 40.35 35.96
CA GLU A 365 -41.35 40.10 37.39
C GLU A 365 -42.22 41.06 38.21
N GLY A 366 -43.27 40.52 38.83
CA GLY A 366 -44.30 41.30 39.51
C GLY A 366 -44.95 42.32 38.58
N LYS A 367 -44.75 43.62 38.86
CA LYS A 367 -45.25 44.74 38.05
C LYS A 367 -44.21 45.29 37.04
N LYS A 368 -43.00 44.73 36.97
CA LYS A 368 -41.93 45.18 36.07
C LYS A 368 -41.86 44.29 34.81
N GLN A 369 -41.80 44.94 33.65
CA GLN A 369 -41.41 44.30 32.39
C GLN A 369 -39.92 44.53 32.19
N LEU A 370 -39.16 43.46 32.00
CA LEU A 370 -37.70 43.46 31.86
C LEU A 370 -37.31 42.97 30.46
N VAL A 371 -36.24 43.53 29.91
CA VAL A 371 -35.69 43.21 28.58
C VAL A 371 -34.21 42.87 28.74
N ARG A 372 -33.73 41.86 28.01
CA ARG A 372 -32.32 41.51 27.90
C ARG A 372 -31.93 41.37 26.43
N LYS A 373 -30.72 41.80 26.07
CA LYS A 373 -30.14 41.62 24.74
C LYS A 373 -29.63 40.18 24.58
N LEU A 374 -29.93 39.54 23.44
CA LEU A 374 -29.41 38.21 23.11
C LEU A 374 -28.30 38.27 22.06
N ARG A 375 -28.34 39.25 21.15
CA ARG A 375 -27.30 39.52 20.16
C ARG A 375 -27.31 40.98 19.72
N ASP A 376 -26.16 41.46 19.27
CA ASP A 376 -26.05 42.73 18.56
C ASP A 376 -26.75 42.70 17.20
N GLY A 377 -27.08 43.90 16.69
CA GLY A 377 -27.76 44.03 15.40
C GLY A 377 -27.65 45.42 14.81
N ARG A 378 -27.00 45.53 13.64
CA ARG A 378 -26.95 46.77 12.85
C ARG A 378 -28.05 46.76 11.79
N ALA A 379 -28.52 47.95 11.40
CA ALA A 379 -29.56 48.09 10.37
C ALA A 379 -28.96 47.98 8.94
N VAL A 380 -28.51 46.77 8.57
CA VAL A 380 -28.03 46.44 7.22
C VAL A 380 -29.22 46.22 6.30
N ARG A 381 -29.35 46.99 5.21
CA ARG A 381 -30.57 46.98 4.37
C ARG A 381 -30.34 46.67 2.89
N ASN A 382 -29.11 46.81 2.42
CA ASN A 382 -28.72 46.68 1.03
C ASN A 382 -27.19 46.61 0.91
N ALA A 383 -26.70 46.28 -0.27
CA ALA A 383 -25.26 46.18 -0.55
C ALA A 383 -24.46 47.50 -0.43
N MET A 384 -25.09 48.68 -0.30
CA MET A 384 -24.39 49.93 0.03
C MET A 384 -24.18 50.11 1.54
N ASP A 385 -25.10 49.62 2.38
CA ASP A 385 -24.87 49.55 3.83
C ASP A 385 -23.80 48.50 4.17
N VAL A 386 -23.85 47.32 3.53
CA VAL A 386 -22.77 46.31 3.61
C VAL A 386 -21.44 46.92 3.16
N ARG A 387 -21.42 47.63 2.03
CA ARG A 387 -20.20 48.30 1.54
C ARG A 387 -19.64 49.26 2.58
N ARG A 388 -20.45 50.17 3.13
CA ARG A 388 -19.98 51.16 4.11
C ARG A 388 -19.37 50.47 5.32
N ILE A 389 -20.04 49.46 5.88
CA ILE A 389 -19.54 48.72 7.04
C ILE A 389 -18.20 48.04 6.74
N LEU A 390 -18.03 47.43 5.56
CA LEU A 390 -16.76 46.81 5.18
C LEU A 390 -15.65 47.84 4.85
N GLU A 391 -15.99 49.02 4.32
CA GLU A 391 -15.02 50.12 4.14
C GLU A 391 -14.58 50.72 5.49
N GLU A 392 -15.49 50.78 6.47
CA GLU A 392 -15.24 51.25 7.86
C GLU A 392 -14.47 50.23 8.70
N GLU A 393 -14.90 48.96 8.75
CA GLU A 393 -14.30 47.90 9.59
C GLU A 393 -12.89 47.48 9.12
N PHE A 394 -12.60 47.57 7.81
CA PHE A 394 -11.33 47.10 7.23
C PHE A 394 -10.42 48.22 6.70
N GLY A 395 -10.84 49.50 6.74
CA GLY A 395 -10.01 50.65 6.36
C GLY A 395 -9.65 50.75 4.87
N ILE A 396 -10.38 50.05 3.99
CA ILE A 396 -10.13 49.94 2.55
C ILE A 396 -11.28 50.50 1.72
N LYS A 397 -11.04 50.81 0.44
CA LYS A 397 -12.13 51.08 -0.52
C LYS A 397 -12.54 49.83 -1.30
N ILE A 398 -13.83 49.55 -1.38
CA ILE A 398 -14.42 48.36 -2.02
C ILE A 398 -15.45 48.79 -3.07
N SER A 399 -15.40 48.24 -4.29
CA SER A 399 -16.39 48.62 -5.32
C SER A 399 -17.76 47.97 -5.05
N TYR A 400 -18.87 48.65 -5.39
CA TYR A 400 -20.22 48.07 -5.28
C TYR A 400 -20.39 46.75 -6.06
N ARG A 401 -19.70 46.61 -7.22
CA ARG A 401 -19.66 45.36 -7.99
C ARG A 401 -18.93 44.25 -7.24
N THR A 402 -17.88 44.58 -6.49
CA THR A 402 -17.16 43.66 -5.60
C THR A 402 -18.06 43.23 -4.44
N VAL A 403 -18.76 44.15 -3.78
CA VAL A 403 -19.67 43.79 -2.66
C VAL A 403 -20.80 42.88 -3.14
N LYS A 404 -21.36 43.08 -4.34
CA LYS A 404 -22.30 42.11 -4.93
C LYS A 404 -21.69 40.73 -5.13
N LYS A 405 -20.42 40.61 -5.55
CA LYS A 405 -19.72 39.31 -5.62
C LYS A 405 -19.57 38.65 -4.24
N LEU A 406 -19.11 39.40 -3.23
CA LEU A 406 -18.95 38.90 -1.86
C LEU A 406 -20.28 38.36 -1.30
N LEU A 407 -21.39 39.08 -1.49
CA LEU A 407 -22.74 38.64 -1.09
C LEU A 407 -23.26 37.40 -1.85
N SER A 408 -22.60 37.01 -2.95
CA SER A 408 -22.83 35.76 -3.69
C SER A 408 -21.80 34.66 -3.39
N GLY A 409 -20.93 34.85 -2.38
CA GLY A 409 -19.89 33.89 -2.02
C GLY A 409 -18.62 33.96 -2.89
N GLN A 410 -18.47 34.97 -3.74
CA GLN A 410 -17.41 35.05 -4.75
C GLN A 410 -16.29 36.03 -4.38
N ILE A 411 -15.04 35.59 -4.52
CA ILE A 411 -13.83 36.43 -4.52
C ILE A 411 -12.99 36.20 -5.77
N ASP A 412 -12.23 37.22 -6.16
CA ASP A 412 -11.27 37.20 -7.27
C ASP A 412 -9.85 37.39 -6.72
N GLY A 413 -8.91 36.48 -7.04
CA GLY A 413 -7.52 36.55 -6.61
C GLY A 413 -6.64 35.51 -7.31
N ILE A 414 -5.34 35.79 -7.42
CA ILE A 414 -4.37 34.87 -8.06
C ILE A 414 -4.18 33.66 -7.16
N ALA A 415 -3.88 33.87 -5.87
CA ALA A 415 -3.78 32.75 -4.93
C ALA A 415 -5.11 32.02 -4.77
N TYR A 416 -6.27 32.70 -4.79
CA TYR A 416 -7.58 32.03 -4.71
C TYR A 416 -7.80 31.02 -5.84
N GLY A 417 -7.50 31.40 -7.09
CA GLY A 417 -7.61 30.50 -8.24
C GLY A 417 -6.67 29.29 -8.12
N ILE A 418 -5.43 29.53 -7.70
CA ILE A 418 -4.42 28.48 -7.47
C ILE A 418 -4.83 27.54 -6.33
N LEU A 419 -5.25 28.08 -5.19
CA LEU A 419 -5.69 27.33 -4.00
C LEU A 419 -6.89 26.44 -4.31
N ARG A 420 -7.84 26.95 -5.10
CA ARG A 420 -8.99 26.16 -5.54
C ARG A 420 -8.53 25.00 -6.43
N GLU A 421 -7.71 25.27 -7.45
CA GLU A 421 -7.19 24.21 -8.32
C GLU A 421 -6.34 23.18 -7.54
N VAL A 422 -5.56 23.60 -6.53
CA VAL A 422 -4.78 22.70 -5.67
C VAL A 422 -5.67 21.83 -4.79
N ARG A 423 -6.71 22.40 -4.19
CA ARG A 423 -7.73 21.63 -3.44
C ARG A 423 -8.53 20.67 -4.34
N GLU A 424 -8.79 21.05 -5.59
CA GLU A 424 -9.59 20.28 -6.56
C GLU A 424 -8.81 19.16 -7.27
N LYS A 425 -7.48 19.31 -7.49
CA LYS A 425 -6.70 18.40 -8.34
C LYS A 425 -5.39 17.86 -7.74
N TRP A 426 -4.73 18.65 -6.88
CA TRP A 426 -3.32 18.42 -6.53
C TRP A 426 -3.11 17.87 -5.11
N LEU A 427 -4.17 17.71 -4.31
CA LEU A 427 -4.15 17.01 -3.02
C LEU A 427 -4.08 15.48 -3.20
N VAL A 428 -2.98 15.00 -3.80
CA VAL A 428 -2.69 13.58 -3.97
C VAL A 428 -1.97 13.00 -2.75
N ARG A 429 -2.16 11.70 -2.52
CA ARG A 429 -1.57 10.93 -1.41
C ARG A 429 -0.26 10.28 -1.85
N TYR A 430 0.59 9.83 -0.92
CA TYR A 430 1.84 9.15 -1.26
C TYR A 430 1.65 7.76 -1.91
N ASP A 431 0.50 7.14 -1.73
CA ASP A 431 0.12 5.90 -2.42
C ASP A 431 -0.57 6.11 -3.80
N ASP A 432 -0.95 7.35 -4.15
CA ASP A 432 -1.47 7.70 -5.48
C ASP A 432 -0.33 7.68 -6.51
N GLU A 433 -0.53 7.00 -7.64
CA GLU A 433 0.42 7.01 -8.76
C GLU A 433 0.81 8.44 -9.18
N LYS A 434 -0.13 9.40 -9.10
CA LYS A 434 0.12 10.81 -9.42
C LYS A 434 1.20 11.44 -8.55
N ALA A 435 1.42 10.98 -7.32
CA ALA A 435 2.53 11.45 -6.50
C ALA A 435 3.89 10.97 -7.06
N GLY A 436 3.95 9.74 -7.56
CA GLY A 436 5.10 9.22 -8.29
C GLY A 436 5.34 9.96 -9.61
N ILE A 437 4.27 10.19 -10.40
CA ILE A 437 4.37 10.98 -11.64
C ILE A 437 4.85 12.41 -11.34
N LEU A 438 4.29 13.07 -10.31
CA LEU A 438 4.76 14.39 -9.86
C LEU A 438 6.22 14.38 -9.43
N ALA A 439 6.66 13.35 -8.70
CA ALA A 439 8.05 13.19 -8.29
C ALA A 439 8.98 13.04 -9.50
N ARG A 440 8.61 12.19 -10.49
CA ARG A 440 9.33 11.99 -11.76
C ARG A 440 9.41 13.26 -12.61
N VAL A 441 8.29 13.97 -12.75
CA VAL A 441 8.22 15.24 -13.48
C VAL A 441 9.04 16.32 -12.77
N LEU A 442 9.02 16.37 -11.43
CA LEU A 442 9.82 17.30 -10.62
C LEU A 442 11.32 17.01 -10.71
N GLY A 443 11.75 15.74 -10.63
CA GLY A 443 13.14 15.34 -10.81
C GLY A 443 13.67 15.74 -12.18
N PHE A 444 12.89 15.49 -13.24
CA PHE A 444 13.21 15.94 -14.60
C PHE A 444 13.18 17.48 -14.71
N ALA A 445 12.24 18.15 -14.04
CA ALA A 445 12.13 19.61 -14.03
C ALA A 445 13.33 20.30 -13.34
N LEU A 446 14.00 19.64 -12.39
CA LEU A 446 15.23 20.14 -11.78
C LEU A 446 16.42 20.12 -12.74
N GLY A 447 16.48 19.16 -13.67
CA GLY A 447 17.38 19.17 -14.84
C GLY A 447 16.87 20.06 -15.97
N ASP A 448 16.21 19.48 -16.97
CA ASP A 448 15.85 20.12 -18.25
C ASP A 448 14.56 20.99 -18.23
N GLY A 449 13.87 21.06 -17.10
CA GLY A 449 12.74 21.99 -16.92
C GLY A 449 13.16 23.45 -16.75
N HIS A 450 12.30 24.39 -17.12
CA HIS A 450 12.52 25.83 -17.02
C HIS A 450 11.22 26.55 -16.67
N LEU A 451 11.30 27.54 -15.76
CA LEU A 451 10.16 28.35 -15.33
C LEU A 451 10.35 29.81 -15.72
N THR A 452 9.31 30.45 -16.28
CA THR A 452 9.30 31.89 -16.49
C THR A 452 9.36 32.66 -15.17
N LYS A 453 10.16 33.74 -15.13
CA LYS A 453 10.09 34.75 -14.05
C LYS A 453 8.84 35.62 -14.13
N THR A 454 8.33 35.84 -15.33
CA THR A 454 7.15 36.67 -15.62
C THR A 454 6.16 35.86 -16.45
N GLY A 455 4.94 35.71 -15.95
CA GLY A 455 3.97 34.76 -16.48
C GLY A 455 4.11 33.35 -15.89
N VAL A 456 3.26 32.44 -16.35
CA VAL A 456 2.87 31.19 -15.65
C VAL A 456 3.34 29.93 -16.39
N ARG A 457 4.39 30.06 -17.19
CA ARG A 457 4.81 29.06 -18.18
C ARG A 457 5.97 28.22 -17.65
N VAL A 458 5.78 26.92 -17.68
CA VAL A 458 6.84 25.91 -17.57
C VAL A 458 7.19 25.46 -18.98
N TRP A 459 8.47 25.22 -19.27
CA TRP A 459 8.87 24.51 -20.48
C TRP A 459 9.96 23.48 -20.21
N PHE A 460 10.05 22.49 -21.11
CA PHE A 460 11.03 21.43 -21.06
C PHE A 460 11.75 21.33 -22.41
N ASN A 461 13.04 21.01 -22.39
CA ASN A 461 13.86 20.83 -23.59
C ASN A 461 14.60 19.48 -23.57
N SER A 462 14.33 18.60 -24.53
CA SER A 462 15.12 17.38 -24.73
C SER A 462 14.98 16.91 -26.19
N THR A 463 15.29 15.64 -26.44
CA THR A 463 14.88 14.90 -27.63
C THR A 463 13.37 14.87 -27.77
N ARG A 464 12.88 14.72 -29.00
CA ARG A 464 11.44 14.65 -29.29
C ARG A 464 10.76 13.49 -28.57
N GLU A 465 11.34 12.30 -28.67
CA GLU A 465 10.90 11.05 -28.01
C GLU A 465 10.71 11.25 -26.49
N GLU A 466 11.71 11.82 -25.81
CA GLU A 466 11.65 12.08 -24.37
C GLU A 466 10.57 13.11 -23.99
N LEU A 467 10.36 14.14 -24.82
CA LEU A 467 9.28 15.09 -24.62
C LEU A 467 7.89 14.50 -24.94
N GLU A 468 7.78 13.55 -25.86
CA GLU A 468 6.53 12.83 -26.14
C GLU A 468 6.14 11.91 -24.97
N MET A 469 7.11 11.25 -24.32
CA MET A 469 6.91 10.48 -23.09
C MET A 469 6.58 11.37 -21.89
N LEU A 470 7.33 12.46 -21.68
CA LEU A 470 7.07 13.43 -20.60
C LEU A 470 5.70 14.12 -20.77
N ALA A 471 5.29 14.40 -22.02
CA ALA A 471 3.96 14.94 -22.30
C ALA A 471 2.85 14.00 -21.86
N GLU A 472 3.04 12.68 -21.92
CA GLU A 472 2.01 11.75 -21.44
C GLU A 472 1.87 11.79 -19.92
N ASP A 473 2.98 11.71 -19.18
CA ASP A 473 2.94 11.88 -17.70
C ASP A 473 2.31 13.22 -17.29
N LEU A 474 2.60 14.32 -18.00
CA LEU A 474 1.95 15.61 -17.76
C LEU A 474 0.44 15.60 -18.09
N ARG A 475 -0.01 14.92 -19.15
CA ARG A 475 -1.46 14.72 -19.45
C ARG A 475 -2.15 13.93 -18.35
N ARG A 476 -1.49 12.91 -17.79
CA ARG A 476 -2.01 12.07 -16.69
C ARG A 476 -2.17 12.84 -15.38
N LEU A 477 -1.42 13.93 -15.20
CA LEU A 477 -1.64 14.94 -14.16
C LEU A 477 -2.75 15.96 -14.48
N GLY A 478 -3.48 15.80 -15.59
CA GLY A 478 -4.56 16.68 -16.01
C GLY A 478 -4.12 18.04 -16.56
N LEU A 479 -2.85 18.17 -16.98
CA LEU A 479 -2.31 19.40 -17.55
C LEU A 479 -2.64 19.53 -19.04
N LYS A 480 -2.85 20.78 -19.48
CA LYS A 480 -2.91 21.14 -20.90
C LYS A 480 -1.53 21.55 -21.39
N LEU A 481 -1.15 21.06 -22.57
CA LEU A 481 0.18 21.18 -23.15
C LEU A 481 0.11 21.85 -24.51
N SER A 482 1.23 22.42 -24.95
CA SER A 482 1.43 22.73 -26.37
C SER A 482 1.70 21.46 -27.18
N GLU A 483 1.64 21.60 -28.51
CA GLU A 483 2.42 20.73 -29.39
C GLU A 483 3.92 20.88 -29.11
N ILE A 484 4.73 19.89 -29.48
CA ILE A 484 6.19 19.96 -29.32
C ILE A 484 6.76 20.82 -30.44
N ILE A 485 7.32 21.97 -30.08
CA ILE A 485 7.85 22.94 -31.04
C ILE A 485 9.32 22.61 -31.33
N GLU A 486 9.63 22.32 -32.58
CA GLU A 486 10.99 22.17 -33.08
C GLU A 486 11.60 23.54 -33.43
N ARG A 487 12.87 23.76 -33.10
CA ARG A 487 13.64 24.96 -33.44
C ARG A 487 15.08 24.62 -33.80
N ASP A 488 15.57 25.16 -34.90
CA ASP A 488 17.00 25.12 -35.20
C ASP A 488 17.79 25.97 -34.19
N SER A 489 18.97 25.48 -33.83
CA SER A 489 19.89 26.04 -32.86
C SER A 489 21.32 25.92 -33.39
N SER A 490 22.11 27.00 -33.28
CA SER A 490 23.54 26.96 -33.59
C SER A 490 24.36 27.26 -32.34
N SER A 491 25.02 26.25 -31.79
CA SER A 491 25.81 26.32 -30.56
C SER A 491 27.31 26.22 -30.86
N GLY A 492 28.10 27.13 -30.28
CA GLY A 492 29.56 27.13 -30.43
C GLY A 492 30.23 26.19 -29.42
N ILE A 493 30.73 25.04 -29.88
CA ILE A 493 31.46 24.08 -29.04
C ILE A 493 32.91 24.02 -29.50
N HIS A 494 33.84 24.43 -28.62
CA HIS A 494 35.29 24.48 -28.90
C HIS A 494 35.66 25.15 -30.25
N GLY A 495 35.00 26.27 -30.57
CA GLY A 495 35.23 27.03 -31.81
C GLY A 495 34.57 26.45 -33.06
N ARG A 496 33.92 25.28 -32.99
CA ARG A 496 33.09 24.73 -34.07
C ARG A 496 31.64 25.16 -33.87
N ARG A 497 31.00 25.62 -34.94
CA ARG A 497 29.55 25.87 -34.96
C ARG A 497 28.84 24.53 -35.14
N VAL A 498 28.15 24.08 -34.11
CA VAL A 498 27.31 22.88 -34.14
C VAL A 498 25.87 23.34 -34.37
N GLU A 499 25.36 23.04 -35.55
CA GLU A 499 23.94 23.24 -35.88
C GLU A 499 23.17 21.96 -35.52
N GLY A 500 21.96 22.13 -34.99
CA GLY A 500 21.10 21.04 -34.54
C GLY A 500 19.71 21.55 -34.16
N ARG A 501 18.79 20.63 -33.85
CA ARG A 501 17.41 20.97 -33.50
C ARG A 501 17.13 20.74 -32.02
N ILE A 502 16.51 21.73 -31.38
CA ILE A 502 15.99 21.66 -30.03
C ILE A 502 14.47 21.50 -30.12
N HIS A 503 13.93 20.56 -29.37
CA HIS A 503 12.49 20.39 -29.21
C HIS A 503 12.06 21.01 -27.87
N MET A 504 10.89 21.66 -27.86
CA MET A 504 10.37 22.37 -26.68
C MET A 504 8.91 22.02 -26.43
N LEU A 505 8.60 21.59 -25.20
CA LEU A 505 7.25 21.34 -24.71
C LEU A 505 6.87 22.42 -23.70
N TYR A 506 5.67 23.01 -23.82
CA TYR A 506 5.20 24.09 -22.94
C TYR A 506 3.97 23.67 -22.12
N VAL A 507 3.94 24.11 -20.86
CA VAL A 507 2.80 23.97 -19.94
C VAL A 507 2.42 25.35 -19.41
N ASP A 508 1.20 25.80 -19.70
CA ASP A 508 0.65 27.06 -19.21
C ASP A 508 -0.37 26.76 -18.08
N SER A 509 0.12 26.51 -16.87
CA SER A 509 -0.71 26.31 -15.68
C SER A 509 -0.16 27.07 -14.47
N VAL A 510 -1.01 27.94 -13.92
CA VAL A 510 -0.67 28.81 -12.77
C VAL A 510 -0.38 27.98 -11.52
N ALA A 511 -1.22 26.98 -11.24
CA ALA A 511 -1.05 26.11 -10.09
C ALA A 511 0.22 25.26 -10.20
N PHE A 512 0.49 24.68 -11.38
CA PHE A 512 1.67 23.84 -11.59
C PHE A 512 2.99 24.65 -11.49
N HIS A 513 3.02 25.86 -12.08
CA HIS A 513 4.16 26.79 -11.93
C HIS A 513 4.40 27.17 -10.47
N ALA A 514 3.34 27.46 -9.71
CA ALA A 514 3.42 27.76 -8.28
C ALA A 514 3.90 26.56 -7.45
N LEU A 515 3.43 25.34 -7.73
CA LEU A 515 3.87 24.12 -7.03
C LEU A 515 5.34 23.80 -7.30
N LEU A 516 5.81 23.91 -8.54
CA LEU A 516 7.23 23.74 -8.85
C LEU A 516 8.10 24.78 -8.13
N ARG A 517 7.65 26.04 -8.00
CA ARG A 517 8.34 27.06 -7.19
C ARG A 517 8.34 26.75 -5.69
N LEU A 518 7.23 26.28 -5.12
CA LEU A 518 7.16 25.81 -3.72
C LEU A 518 8.20 24.70 -3.49
N TRP A 519 8.29 23.75 -4.42
CA TRP A 519 9.24 22.65 -4.41
C TRP A 519 10.65 23.04 -4.91
N GLY A 520 11.04 24.31 -4.77
CA GLY A 520 12.41 24.77 -4.95
C GLY A 520 12.91 24.88 -6.40
N VAL A 521 12.06 24.66 -7.41
CA VAL A 521 12.45 24.87 -8.82
C VAL A 521 12.49 26.38 -9.11
N GLU A 522 13.70 26.93 -9.15
CA GLU A 522 13.94 28.36 -9.29
C GLU A 522 13.57 28.92 -10.66
N ALA A 523 12.92 30.10 -10.67
CA ALA A 523 12.48 30.78 -11.88
C ALA A 523 13.64 31.52 -12.59
N GLY A 524 13.86 31.22 -13.86
CA GLY A 524 15.01 31.71 -14.64
C GLY A 524 16.25 30.82 -14.48
N ASN A 525 17.40 31.39 -14.09
CA ASN A 525 18.69 30.69 -14.12
C ASN A 525 19.01 29.99 -12.79
N LYS A 526 18.66 28.70 -12.70
CA LYS A 526 18.93 27.78 -11.59
C LYS A 526 20.39 27.80 -11.12
N THR A 527 21.35 27.80 -12.04
CA THR A 527 22.80 27.66 -11.75
C THR A 527 23.40 28.78 -10.90
N LYS A 528 22.66 29.87 -10.66
CA LYS A 528 23.05 30.95 -9.74
C LYS A 528 22.58 30.77 -8.30
N LYS A 529 21.51 30.00 -8.07
CA LYS A 529 20.88 29.79 -6.76
C LYS A 529 20.97 28.37 -6.22
N GLY A 530 21.38 27.42 -7.06
CA GLY A 530 21.49 26.01 -6.68
C GLY A 530 20.14 25.30 -6.63
N TYR A 531 20.18 24.06 -6.14
CA TYR A 531 19.10 23.08 -6.19
C TYR A 531 18.79 22.58 -4.77
N ALA A 532 17.70 21.84 -4.57
CA ALA A 532 17.37 21.19 -3.30
C ALA A 532 16.44 19.99 -3.56
N VAL A 533 16.52 18.94 -2.73
CA VAL A 533 15.51 17.87 -2.73
C VAL A 533 14.35 18.34 -1.84
N PRO A 534 13.09 18.41 -2.33
CA PRO A 534 11.99 18.90 -1.53
C PRO A 534 11.65 17.98 -0.36
N GLU A 535 11.24 18.58 0.76
CA GLU A 535 10.94 17.86 2.01
C GLU A 535 9.93 16.73 1.86
N TRP A 536 8.94 16.89 0.97
CA TRP A 536 7.95 15.86 0.69
C TRP A 536 8.54 14.63 -0.01
N ILE A 537 9.62 14.79 -0.80
CA ILE A 537 10.38 13.66 -1.36
C ILE A 537 11.18 12.97 -0.24
N LYS A 538 11.91 13.74 0.59
CA LYS A 538 12.72 13.18 1.69
C LYS A 538 11.87 12.35 2.68
N LYS A 539 10.62 12.76 2.92
CA LYS A 539 9.67 12.14 3.86
C LYS A 539 8.65 11.17 3.22
N GLY A 540 8.77 10.94 1.91
CA GLY A 540 7.89 10.03 1.17
C GLY A 540 8.22 8.56 1.34
N ASN A 541 7.33 7.71 0.83
CA ASN A 541 7.58 6.27 0.67
C ASN A 541 8.63 5.99 -0.42
N LEU A 542 9.11 4.74 -0.49
CA LEU A 542 10.13 4.32 -1.47
C LEU A 542 9.67 4.59 -2.92
N PHE A 543 8.38 4.46 -3.22
CA PHE A 543 7.84 4.77 -4.54
C PHE A 543 8.08 6.22 -4.97
N VAL A 544 7.68 7.20 -4.16
CA VAL A 544 7.90 8.63 -4.47
C VAL A 544 9.39 8.97 -4.56
N LYS A 545 10.22 8.38 -3.69
CA LYS A 545 11.69 8.56 -3.72
C LYS A 545 12.30 8.00 -5.00
N ARG A 546 11.90 6.79 -5.41
CA ARG A 546 12.35 6.14 -6.65
C ARG A 546 12.01 6.98 -7.87
N GLU A 547 10.76 7.41 -7.98
CA GLU A 547 10.30 8.13 -9.16
C GLU A 547 10.96 9.52 -9.29
N PHE A 548 11.22 10.22 -8.18
CA PHE A 548 12.06 11.44 -8.19
C PHE A 548 13.45 11.20 -8.77
N LEU A 549 14.13 10.15 -8.28
CA LEU A 549 15.45 9.77 -8.76
C LEU A 549 15.41 9.41 -10.26
N ARG A 550 14.45 8.58 -10.70
CA ARG A 550 14.25 8.24 -12.12
C ARG A 550 14.11 9.47 -13.01
N GLY A 551 13.30 10.45 -12.59
CA GLY A 551 13.14 11.71 -13.30
C GLY A 551 14.45 12.48 -13.46
N LEU A 552 15.21 12.61 -12.35
CA LEU A 552 16.46 13.37 -12.31
C LEU A 552 17.59 12.71 -13.10
N PHE A 553 17.77 11.38 -12.99
CA PHE A 553 18.69 10.62 -13.84
C PHE A 553 18.20 10.55 -15.30
N GLY A 554 16.88 10.59 -15.51
CA GLY A 554 16.23 10.77 -16.81
C GLY A 554 16.75 12.01 -17.54
N ALA A 555 16.77 13.18 -16.89
CA ALA A 555 17.36 14.40 -17.44
C ALA A 555 18.91 14.37 -17.48
N GLU A 556 19.55 14.40 -16.30
CA GLU A 556 20.98 14.76 -16.15
C GLU A 556 21.91 13.54 -15.97
N GLY A 557 21.36 12.33 -15.86
CA GLY A 557 22.14 11.10 -15.70
C GLY A 557 22.83 10.65 -17.00
N THR A 558 24.01 10.03 -16.90
CA THR A 558 24.67 9.38 -18.05
C THR A 558 23.74 8.34 -18.68
N LYS A 559 23.52 8.39 -20.00
CA LYS A 559 22.74 7.35 -20.70
C LYS A 559 23.46 6.00 -20.57
N PRO A 560 22.81 4.94 -20.06
CA PRO A 560 23.41 3.62 -19.93
C PRO A 560 23.88 3.06 -21.27
N LYS A 561 25.10 2.51 -21.29
CA LYS A 561 25.68 1.80 -22.43
C LYS A 561 26.56 0.65 -21.94
N GLY A 562 26.23 -0.56 -22.35
CA GLY A 562 27.19 -1.66 -22.35
C GLY A 562 28.21 -1.50 -23.48
N GLU A 563 29.42 -2.01 -23.26
CA GLU A 563 30.44 -2.21 -24.29
C GLU A 563 31.11 -3.56 -24.01
N ARG A 564 30.83 -4.56 -24.85
CA ARG A 564 31.19 -5.97 -24.64
C ARG A 564 30.70 -6.50 -23.29
N TYR A 565 31.60 -6.61 -22.31
CA TYR A 565 31.34 -7.13 -20.96
C TYR A 565 31.24 -6.04 -19.90
N ASN A 566 31.53 -4.79 -20.29
CA ASN A 566 31.66 -3.64 -19.41
C ASN A 566 30.44 -2.71 -19.54
N PHE A 567 30.30 -1.83 -18.57
CA PHE A 567 29.25 -0.81 -18.52
C PHE A 567 29.88 0.55 -18.28
N ASN A 568 29.40 1.60 -18.97
CA ASN A 568 29.94 2.96 -18.89
C ASN A 568 29.75 3.65 -17.52
N GLY A 569 28.90 3.10 -16.66
CA GLY A 569 28.69 3.56 -15.29
C GLY A 569 27.66 4.69 -15.16
N VAL A 570 27.08 4.78 -13.97
CA VAL A 570 26.06 5.77 -13.63
C VAL A 570 26.71 6.99 -12.96
N LYS A 571 26.55 8.15 -13.60
CA LYS A 571 26.95 9.47 -13.09
C LYS A 571 25.80 10.46 -13.25
N LEU A 572 25.57 11.28 -12.23
CA LEU A 572 24.84 12.55 -12.32
C LEU A 572 25.87 13.70 -12.29
N GLU A 573 25.68 14.77 -13.06
CA GLU A 573 26.58 15.94 -13.05
C GLU A 573 25.81 17.24 -13.27
N MET A 574 26.00 18.23 -12.39
CA MET A 574 25.39 19.57 -12.53
C MET A 574 26.43 20.69 -12.41
N ARG A 575 26.13 21.84 -13.03
CA ARG A 575 26.94 23.06 -12.93
C ARG A 575 26.47 23.99 -11.83
N ALA A 576 27.43 24.50 -11.05
CA ALA A 576 27.20 25.46 -9.98
C ALA A 576 28.13 26.68 -10.11
N LYS A 577 27.62 27.86 -9.75
CA LYS A 577 28.43 29.07 -9.48
C LYS A 577 28.85 29.11 -8.00
N ARG A 578 29.83 29.95 -7.66
CA ARG A 578 30.38 30.08 -6.29
C ARG A 578 29.29 30.35 -5.24
N GLU A 579 28.33 31.21 -5.56
CA GLU A 579 27.15 31.56 -4.74
C GLU A 579 26.20 30.37 -4.49
N SER A 580 26.23 29.34 -5.33
CA SER A 580 25.31 28.20 -5.32
C SER A 580 25.95 26.86 -4.96
N LEU A 581 27.27 26.84 -4.76
CA LEU A 581 28.05 25.60 -4.70
C LEU A 581 27.67 24.74 -3.49
N GLU A 582 27.53 25.35 -2.33
CA GLU A 582 27.18 24.70 -1.07
C GLU A 582 25.82 23.99 -1.17
N ARG A 583 24.76 24.75 -1.48
CA ARG A 583 23.40 24.23 -1.71
C ARG A 583 23.34 23.14 -2.80
N THR A 584 24.13 23.27 -3.87
CA THR A 584 24.22 22.24 -4.94
C THR A 584 24.98 20.99 -4.48
N THR A 585 25.91 21.11 -3.53
CA THR A 585 26.61 19.96 -2.94
C THR A 585 25.72 19.24 -1.93
N GLU A 586 24.97 19.99 -1.11
CA GLU A 586 23.92 19.48 -0.23
C GLU A 586 22.85 18.70 -1.00
N PHE A 587 22.35 19.25 -2.12
CA PHE A 587 21.45 18.54 -3.04
C PHE A 587 22.01 17.19 -3.53
N PHE A 588 23.32 17.10 -3.80
CA PHE A 588 23.96 15.85 -4.21
C PHE A 588 24.16 14.87 -3.04
N ASN A 589 24.31 15.38 -1.81
CA ASN A 589 24.34 14.54 -0.60
C ASN A 589 22.94 13.97 -0.29
N ASP A 590 21.87 14.78 -0.42
CA ASP A 590 20.47 14.32 -0.31
C ASP A 590 20.19 13.16 -1.29
N ILE A 591 20.63 13.28 -2.54
CA ILE A 591 20.48 12.21 -3.55
C ILE A 591 21.28 10.96 -3.14
N ALA A 592 22.48 11.13 -2.57
CA ALA A 592 23.27 10.02 -2.03
C ALA A 592 22.69 9.41 -0.73
N GLU A 593 21.71 10.06 -0.09
CA GLU A 593 20.91 9.48 1.00
C GLU A 593 19.72 8.71 0.46
N LEU A 594 18.94 9.31 -0.44
CA LEU A 594 17.85 8.62 -1.13
C LEU A 594 18.32 7.34 -1.83
N LEU A 595 19.50 7.34 -2.47
CA LEU A 595 20.07 6.17 -3.12
C LEU A 595 20.44 5.04 -2.14
N ARG A 596 20.85 5.36 -0.92
CA ARG A 596 21.17 4.35 0.11
C ARG A 596 19.93 3.59 0.58
N GLU A 597 18.74 4.18 0.49
CA GLU A 597 17.48 3.48 0.78
C GLU A 597 17.14 2.38 -0.25
N PHE A 598 17.81 2.35 -1.40
CA PHE A 598 17.68 1.30 -2.43
C PHE A 598 18.90 0.36 -2.49
N ASP A 599 19.72 0.28 -1.43
CA ASP A 599 21.01 -0.43 -1.41
C ASP A 599 21.98 0.04 -2.52
N VAL A 600 22.01 1.33 -2.86
CA VAL A 600 22.93 1.89 -3.86
C VAL A 600 24.01 2.76 -3.22
N ASP A 601 25.25 2.27 -3.24
CA ASP A 601 26.43 3.03 -2.85
C ASP A 601 26.78 4.09 -3.91
N SER A 602 27.02 5.32 -3.46
CA SER A 602 27.45 6.41 -4.34
C SER A 602 28.39 7.41 -3.63
N LYS A 603 29.10 8.22 -4.42
CA LYS A 603 30.06 9.22 -3.96
C LYS A 603 29.88 10.55 -4.67
N VAL A 604 29.77 11.62 -3.87
CA VAL A 604 29.75 13.01 -4.35
C VAL A 604 31.19 13.51 -4.56
N ILE A 605 31.43 14.23 -5.66
CA ILE A 605 32.73 14.82 -6.03
C ILE A 605 32.50 16.23 -6.61
N VAL A 606 33.12 17.24 -6.00
CA VAL A 606 33.15 18.62 -6.50
C VAL A 606 34.45 18.84 -7.29
N SER A 607 34.38 19.60 -8.40
CA SER A 607 35.55 19.94 -9.21
C SER A 607 35.42 21.32 -9.88
N PRO A 608 36.52 22.07 -10.11
CA PRO A 608 36.51 23.26 -10.97
C PRO A 608 36.16 22.90 -12.41
N ALA A 609 35.32 23.71 -13.07
CA ALA A 609 34.86 23.45 -14.43
C ALA A 609 34.47 24.74 -15.17
N GLY A 610 35.45 25.41 -15.79
CA GLY A 610 35.25 26.70 -16.47
C GLY A 610 35.19 27.85 -15.47
N ASP A 611 34.26 28.79 -15.67
CA ASP A 611 34.00 29.94 -14.77
C ASP A 611 33.10 29.54 -13.57
N GLY A 612 33.30 28.34 -13.03
CA GLY A 612 32.46 27.75 -11.99
C GLY A 612 32.88 26.32 -11.65
N PHE A 613 31.93 25.54 -11.13
CA PHE A 613 32.16 24.19 -10.62
C PHE A 613 31.25 23.18 -11.31
N ALA A 614 31.70 21.93 -11.37
CA ALA A 614 30.88 20.77 -11.65
C ALA A 614 30.81 19.89 -10.39
N VAL A 615 29.59 19.67 -9.90
CA VAL A 615 29.28 18.73 -8.83
C VAL A 615 28.83 17.44 -9.49
N ARG A 616 29.38 16.30 -9.05
CA ARG A 616 29.10 14.97 -9.60
C ARG A 616 28.67 14.02 -8.51
N LEU A 617 27.77 13.11 -8.81
CA LEU A 617 27.52 11.89 -8.05
C LEU A 617 27.90 10.72 -8.95
N LEU A 618 28.74 9.82 -8.43
CA LEU A 618 29.12 8.57 -9.08
C LEU A 618 28.54 7.41 -8.28
N VAL A 619 27.78 6.52 -8.91
CA VAL A 619 27.45 5.22 -8.32
C VAL A 619 28.74 4.39 -8.26
N THR A 620 29.02 3.78 -7.10
CA THR A 620 30.29 3.07 -6.86
C THR A 620 30.50 1.93 -7.87
N PRO A 621 31.59 1.90 -8.65
CA PRO A 621 31.76 0.95 -9.75
C PRO A 621 31.87 -0.54 -9.33
N ASN A 622 30.73 -1.23 -9.32
CA ASN A 622 30.60 -2.66 -9.07
C ASN A 622 29.35 -3.16 -9.82
N ASP A 623 29.42 -4.31 -10.49
CA ASP A 623 28.29 -4.89 -11.24
C ASP A 623 27.05 -5.06 -10.35
N ALA A 624 27.19 -5.53 -9.11
CA ALA A 624 26.05 -5.69 -8.19
C ALA A 624 25.43 -4.34 -7.74
N ASN A 625 26.26 -3.31 -7.54
CA ASN A 625 25.78 -1.97 -7.17
C ASN A 625 25.11 -1.26 -8.36
N TYR A 626 25.64 -1.48 -9.57
CA TYR A 626 24.99 -1.06 -10.81
C TYR A 626 23.68 -1.83 -11.05
N LEU A 627 23.59 -3.12 -10.71
CA LEU A 627 22.34 -3.87 -10.76
C LEU A 627 21.29 -3.28 -9.80
N ASN A 628 21.65 -3.06 -8.53
CA ASN A 628 20.78 -2.40 -7.56
C ASN A 628 20.28 -1.04 -8.09
N PHE A 629 21.17 -0.19 -8.62
CA PHE A 629 20.74 1.06 -9.23
C PHE A 629 19.79 0.84 -10.42
N LEU A 630 20.18 0.05 -11.41
CA LEU A 630 19.43 -0.09 -12.66
C LEU A 630 18.06 -0.77 -12.50
N THR A 631 17.89 -1.58 -11.45
CA THR A 631 16.67 -2.36 -11.20
C THR A 631 15.81 -1.82 -10.06
N ARG A 632 16.38 -1.20 -9.02
CA ARG A 632 15.59 -0.63 -7.91
C ARG A 632 15.31 0.86 -8.06
N VAL A 633 16.20 1.58 -8.77
CA VAL A 633 16.03 3.00 -9.08
C VAL A 633 15.66 3.17 -10.55
N GLY A 634 16.57 2.83 -11.45
CA GLY A 634 16.40 2.96 -12.89
C GLY A 634 16.51 4.40 -13.40
N TYR A 635 15.92 4.65 -14.55
CA TYR A 635 15.82 5.96 -15.20
C TYR A 635 14.35 6.24 -15.56
N ALA A 636 14.05 7.45 -16.02
CA ALA A 636 12.80 7.78 -16.69
C ALA A 636 13.01 7.93 -18.22
N TYR A 637 11.88 7.95 -18.94
CA TYR A 637 11.77 8.36 -20.35
C TYR A 637 12.80 7.68 -21.29
N ALA A 638 13.49 8.43 -22.17
CA ALA A 638 14.30 7.86 -23.26
C ALA A 638 15.63 7.20 -22.81
N LYS A 639 15.86 7.10 -21.50
CA LYS A 639 16.96 6.34 -20.89
C LYS A 639 16.49 5.05 -20.17
N ASP A 640 15.20 4.93 -19.85
CA ASP A 640 14.62 3.80 -19.12
C ASP A 640 14.80 2.47 -19.89
N ALA A 641 14.44 2.41 -21.17
CA ALA A 641 14.55 1.20 -21.99
C ALA A 641 16.00 0.65 -22.06
N CYS A 642 17.01 1.51 -22.27
CA CYS A 642 18.40 1.07 -22.28
C CYS A 642 18.95 0.76 -20.87
N ALA A 643 18.42 1.40 -19.81
CA ALA A 643 18.77 1.06 -18.43
C ALA A 643 18.34 -0.37 -18.10
N ARG A 644 17.10 -0.73 -18.46
CA ARG A 644 16.53 -2.08 -18.29
C ARG A 644 17.35 -3.16 -18.98
N LEU A 645 17.69 -2.99 -20.26
CA LEU A 645 18.48 -3.97 -21.01
C LEU A 645 19.89 -4.15 -20.44
N VAL A 646 20.53 -3.07 -19.98
CA VAL A 646 21.83 -3.18 -19.29
C VAL A 646 21.68 -3.85 -17.92
N GLY A 647 20.60 -3.56 -17.18
CA GLY A 647 20.29 -4.18 -15.89
C GLY A 647 20.13 -5.70 -16.01
N GLU A 648 19.30 -6.17 -16.94
CA GLU A 648 19.06 -7.62 -17.12
C GLU A 648 20.31 -8.34 -17.66
N TYR A 649 21.07 -7.71 -18.57
CA TYR A 649 22.38 -8.23 -18.99
C TYR A 649 23.36 -8.36 -17.82
N ILE A 650 23.42 -7.36 -16.92
CA ILE A 650 24.24 -7.43 -15.69
C ILE A 650 23.72 -8.53 -14.74
N ARG A 651 22.40 -8.76 -14.67
CA ARG A 651 21.82 -9.86 -13.87
C ARG A 651 22.27 -11.23 -14.37
N ILE A 652 22.11 -11.51 -15.67
CA ILE A 652 22.57 -12.75 -16.34
C ILE A 652 24.09 -12.91 -16.19
N LYS A 653 24.86 -11.84 -16.36
CA LYS A 653 26.32 -11.80 -16.17
C LYS A 653 26.75 -12.15 -14.74
N LEU A 654 26.00 -11.72 -13.73
CA LEU A 654 26.25 -12.06 -12.32
C LEU A 654 25.84 -13.52 -12.03
N ALA A 655 24.65 -13.95 -12.44
CA ALA A 655 24.20 -15.34 -12.26
C ALA A 655 25.15 -16.35 -12.93
N TYR A 656 25.60 -16.08 -14.16
CA TYR A 656 26.63 -16.88 -14.85
C TYR A 656 27.95 -16.94 -14.07
N ARG A 657 28.35 -15.84 -13.43
CA ARG A 657 29.57 -15.75 -12.61
C ARG A 657 29.45 -16.50 -11.28
N GLU A 658 28.25 -16.59 -10.72
CA GLU A 658 27.98 -17.24 -9.42
C GLU A 658 27.66 -18.73 -9.56
N VAL A 659 27.11 -19.18 -10.69
CA VAL A 659 26.71 -20.58 -10.93
C VAL A 659 27.67 -21.31 -11.89
N ILE A 660 27.87 -20.78 -13.10
CA ILE A 660 28.54 -21.52 -14.18
C ILE A 660 30.06 -21.45 -14.07
N LEU A 661 30.64 -20.28 -13.75
CA LEU A 661 32.10 -20.16 -13.63
C LEU A 661 32.72 -21.03 -12.52
N PRO A 662 32.08 -21.23 -11.34
CA PRO A 662 32.54 -22.21 -10.35
C PRO A 662 32.56 -23.65 -10.85
N GLU A 663 31.52 -24.11 -11.56
CA GLU A 663 31.52 -25.46 -12.14
C GLU A 663 32.65 -25.66 -13.16
N ILE A 664 32.87 -24.67 -14.04
CA ILE A 664 33.95 -24.72 -15.02
C ILE A 664 35.31 -24.67 -14.32
N ALA A 665 35.42 -23.97 -13.18
CA ALA A 665 36.64 -23.96 -12.36
C ALA A 665 36.91 -25.31 -11.70
N GLU A 666 35.91 -25.97 -11.11
CA GLU A 666 36.03 -27.30 -10.51
C GLU A 666 36.45 -28.35 -11.54
N LYS A 667 35.70 -28.43 -12.66
CA LYS A 667 36.03 -29.29 -13.82
C LYS A 667 37.44 -29.00 -14.36
N ALA A 668 37.90 -27.75 -14.31
CA ALA A 668 39.26 -27.39 -14.68
C ALA A 668 40.33 -27.85 -13.68
N VAL A 669 40.04 -27.89 -12.37
CA VAL A 669 40.97 -28.48 -11.38
C VAL A 669 41.11 -29.98 -11.63
N GLU A 670 40.00 -30.70 -11.82
CA GLU A 670 39.99 -32.13 -12.13
C GLU A 670 40.80 -32.44 -13.39
N LEU A 671 40.46 -31.80 -14.52
CA LEU A 671 41.15 -32.07 -15.79
C LEU A 671 42.63 -31.65 -15.76
N ALA A 672 42.99 -30.60 -15.02
CA ALA A 672 44.39 -30.18 -14.88
C ALA A 672 45.21 -31.12 -14.01
N THR A 673 44.57 -31.75 -13.02
CA THR A 673 45.16 -32.78 -12.16
C THR A 673 45.34 -34.09 -12.92
N ALA A 674 44.37 -34.44 -13.78
CA ALA A 674 44.42 -35.62 -14.63
C ALA A 674 45.32 -35.47 -15.89
N THR A 675 45.64 -34.24 -16.31
CA THR A 675 46.42 -33.99 -17.54
C THR A 675 47.51 -32.93 -17.32
N ASN A 676 47.26 -31.68 -17.70
CA ASN A 676 48.04 -30.50 -17.33
C ASN A 676 47.20 -29.22 -17.56
N PRO A 677 47.53 -28.08 -16.93
CA PRO A 677 46.71 -26.87 -17.04
C PRO A 677 46.54 -26.29 -18.45
N THR A 678 47.43 -26.61 -19.39
CA THR A 678 47.32 -26.15 -20.80
C THR A 678 46.32 -27.01 -21.58
N GLN A 679 46.34 -28.33 -21.37
CA GLN A 679 45.41 -29.26 -21.99
C GLN A 679 44.00 -29.10 -21.43
N ALA A 680 43.87 -28.98 -20.09
CA ALA A 680 42.61 -28.71 -19.41
C ALA A 680 41.93 -27.43 -19.91
N ALA A 681 42.70 -26.33 -20.03
CA ALA A 681 42.22 -25.07 -20.60
C ALA A 681 41.68 -25.22 -22.03
N LYS A 682 42.37 -26.01 -22.86
CA LYS A 682 41.96 -26.26 -24.26
C LYS A 682 40.67 -27.08 -24.37
N VAL A 683 40.46 -28.07 -23.48
CA VAL A 683 39.24 -28.88 -23.48
C VAL A 683 38.03 -28.10 -22.96
N LEU A 684 38.21 -27.22 -21.99
CA LEU A 684 37.14 -26.47 -21.33
C LEU A 684 36.93 -25.04 -21.89
N GLY A 685 37.57 -24.68 -23.01
CA GLY A 685 37.43 -23.36 -23.66
C GLY A 685 38.05 -22.16 -22.93
N VAL A 686 38.50 -22.33 -21.68
CA VAL A 686 39.00 -21.26 -20.81
C VAL A 686 40.47 -20.89 -21.06
N LYS A 687 40.90 -19.74 -20.53
CA LYS A 687 42.34 -19.36 -20.54
C LYS A 687 43.13 -20.28 -19.60
N ARG A 688 44.37 -20.64 -19.95
CA ARG A 688 45.30 -21.35 -19.04
C ARG A 688 45.44 -20.70 -17.65
N ASP A 689 45.39 -19.37 -17.60
CA ASP A 689 45.41 -18.61 -16.35
C ASP A 689 44.23 -18.92 -15.42
N PHE A 690 43.03 -19.19 -15.96
CA PHE A 690 41.83 -19.59 -15.20
C PHE A 690 42.12 -20.87 -14.42
N VAL A 691 42.66 -21.87 -15.11
CA VAL A 691 43.00 -23.20 -14.58
C VAL A 691 44.12 -23.14 -13.53
N VAL A 692 45.08 -22.22 -13.68
CA VAL A 692 46.22 -22.06 -12.74
C VAL A 692 45.90 -21.17 -11.53
N LYS A 693 44.93 -20.26 -11.64
CA LYS A 693 44.58 -19.27 -10.60
C LYS A 693 43.31 -19.60 -9.82
N GLY A 694 42.34 -20.30 -10.41
CA GLY A 694 41.12 -20.77 -9.76
C GLY A 694 41.38 -21.54 -8.44
N PRO A 695 42.28 -22.55 -8.41
CA PRO A 695 42.65 -23.27 -7.19
C PRO A 695 43.25 -22.42 -6.07
N LYS A 696 43.55 -21.13 -6.32
CA LYS A 696 44.17 -20.20 -5.37
C LYS A 696 43.21 -19.12 -4.86
N GLY A 697 41.90 -19.27 -5.12
CA GLY A 697 40.87 -18.31 -4.70
C GLY A 697 40.98 -16.94 -5.38
N VAL A 698 41.74 -16.82 -6.47
CA VAL A 698 41.91 -15.56 -7.21
C VAL A 698 40.62 -15.27 -7.98
N PRO A 699 40.03 -14.06 -7.88
CA PRO A 699 38.78 -13.72 -8.55
C PRO A 699 38.81 -14.03 -10.06
N ILE A 700 37.93 -14.93 -10.47
CA ILE A 700 37.77 -15.33 -11.87
C ILE A 700 37.01 -14.23 -12.62
N GLY A 701 37.55 -13.85 -13.77
CA GLY A 701 36.92 -12.94 -14.73
C GLY A 701 36.20 -13.71 -15.84
N ILE A 702 35.23 -13.05 -16.47
CA ILE A 702 34.35 -13.64 -17.50
C ILE A 702 35.15 -14.18 -18.69
N THR A 703 34.66 -15.31 -19.20
CA THR A 703 35.26 -16.09 -20.29
C THR A 703 34.76 -15.58 -21.66
N ARG A 704 35.42 -15.98 -22.76
CA ARG A 704 35.20 -15.38 -24.11
C ARG A 704 33.98 -15.91 -24.86
N ASP A 705 33.38 -16.94 -24.31
CA ASP A 705 32.20 -17.70 -24.73
C ASP A 705 30.92 -17.20 -24.03
N PHE A 706 31.04 -16.34 -23.02
CA PHE A 706 29.90 -15.56 -22.53
C PHE A 706 29.49 -14.52 -23.58
N ILE A 707 28.19 -14.32 -23.75
CA ILE A 707 27.62 -13.40 -24.74
C ILE A 707 28.02 -11.94 -24.46
N THR A 708 28.39 -11.17 -25.48
CA THR A 708 28.61 -9.72 -25.31
C THR A 708 27.30 -8.94 -25.25
N PHE A 709 27.31 -7.71 -24.74
CA PHE A 709 26.11 -6.86 -24.69
C PHE A 709 25.53 -6.60 -26.09
N GLU A 710 26.40 -6.43 -27.08
CA GLU A 710 26.02 -6.21 -28.48
C GLU A 710 25.36 -7.44 -29.11
N GLU A 711 25.79 -8.65 -28.72
CA GLU A 711 25.17 -9.91 -29.13
C GLU A 711 23.88 -10.17 -28.35
N PHE A 712 23.85 -9.88 -27.04
CA PHE A 712 22.63 -9.96 -26.22
C PHE A 712 21.50 -9.08 -26.78
N VAL A 713 21.81 -7.82 -27.12
CA VAL A 713 20.82 -6.89 -27.71
C VAL A 713 20.34 -7.34 -29.10
N ARG A 714 21.18 -8.07 -29.86
CA ARG A 714 20.86 -8.57 -31.20
C ARG A 714 20.07 -9.89 -31.18
N ASP A 715 20.47 -10.83 -30.33
CA ASP A 715 20.05 -12.24 -30.39
C ASP A 715 19.04 -12.62 -29.32
N ARG A 716 18.89 -11.81 -28.25
CA ARG A 716 18.01 -12.09 -27.11
C ARG A 716 16.90 -11.06 -26.90
N ILE A 717 16.69 -10.12 -27.81
CA ILE A 717 15.63 -9.09 -27.66
C ILE A 717 14.52 -9.32 -28.70
N LEU A 718 13.30 -9.57 -28.21
CA LEU A 718 12.12 -9.80 -29.04
C LEU A 718 10.98 -8.86 -28.60
N ASN A 719 10.60 -7.92 -29.48
CA ASN A 719 9.48 -6.99 -29.25
C ASN A 719 9.52 -6.21 -27.92
N GLY A 720 10.73 -5.93 -27.40
CA GLY A 720 10.95 -5.25 -26.11
C GLY A 720 11.09 -6.17 -24.90
N TYR A 721 10.91 -7.47 -25.08
CA TYR A 721 11.18 -8.50 -24.07
C TYR A 721 12.58 -9.09 -24.24
N VAL A 722 13.13 -9.63 -23.15
CA VAL A 722 14.35 -10.43 -23.15
C VAL A 722 13.95 -11.90 -23.29
N VAL A 723 14.55 -12.59 -24.25
CA VAL A 723 14.43 -14.04 -24.47
C VAL A 723 15.43 -14.73 -23.55
N GLU A 724 14.95 -15.26 -22.43
CA GLU A 724 15.75 -15.99 -21.45
C GLU A 724 15.50 -17.50 -21.52
N ARG A 725 16.52 -18.29 -21.23
CA ARG A 725 16.45 -19.75 -21.16
C ARG A 725 16.15 -20.21 -19.76
N VAL A 726 15.21 -21.16 -19.67
CA VAL A 726 14.98 -21.97 -18.47
C VAL A 726 16.20 -22.86 -18.26
N VAL A 727 17.10 -22.47 -17.35
CA VAL A 727 18.29 -23.26 -17.00
C VAL A 727 17.95 -24.41 -16.04
N LYS A 728 16.80 -24.36 -15.38
CA LYS A 728 16.30 -25.46 -14.54
C LYS A 728 14.78 -25.52 -14.49
N LYS A 729 14.21 -26.74 -14.49
CA LYS A 729 12.80 -26.98 -14.18
C LYS A 729 12.67 -28.08 -13.11
N GLU A 730 11.95 -27.77 -12.03
CA GLU A 730 11.74 -28.69 -10.90
C GLU A 730 10.25 -28.92 -10.69
N GLU A 731 9.74 -30.16 -10.67
CA GLU A 731 8.37 -30.40 -10.16
C GLU A 731 8.38 -30.26 -8.64
N LEU A 732 7.60 -29.32 -8.12
CA LEU A 732 7.44 -29.14 -6.69
C LEU A 732 6.25 -29.96 -6.14
N GLY A 733 5.18 -30.09 -6.93
CA GLY A 733 3.91 -30.72 -6.53
C GLY A 733 2.77 -29.73 -6.30
N TYR A 734 1.63 -30.17 -5.75
CA TYR A 734 0.39 -29.38 -5.70
C TYR A 734 0.41 -28.13 -4.77
N LEU A 735 -0.28 -27.07 -5.20
CA LEU A 735 -0.10 -25.65 -4.82
C LEU A 735 -1.50 -24.91 -4.70
N ASP A 736 -1.76 -24.06 -3.68
CA ASP A 736 -2.92 -23.14 -3.49
C ASP A 736 -2.74 -21.95 -4.45
N VAL A 737 -3.48 -21.98 -5.55
CA VAL A 737 -3.43 -20.96 -6.59
C VAL A 737 -4.03 -19.65 -6.09
N TYR A 738 -3.39 -18.54 -6.46
CA TYR A 738 -4.08 -17.26 -6.60
C TYR A 738 -4.33 -17.01 -8.08
N ASP A 739 -5.56 -16.63 -8.44
CA ASP A 739 -5.98 -16.29 -9.79
C ASP A 739 -6.40 -14.82 -9.86
N VAL A 740 -5.64 -14.02 -10.62
CA VAL A 740 -5.91 -12.61 -10.93
C VAL A 740 -6.42 -12.53 -12.36
N THR A 741 -7.70 -12.19 -12.54
CA THR A 741 -8.36 -12.09 -13.84
C THR A 741 -8.33 -10.65 -14.35
N CYS A 742 -7.66 -10.39 -15.47
CA CYS A 742 -7.58 -9.08 -16.12
C CYS A 742 -8.71 -8.84 -17.15
N ALA A 743 -9.03 -7.58 -17.48
CA ALA A 743 -10.22 -7.21 -18.26
C ALA A 743 -10.12 -7.41 -19.80
N LYS A 744 -8.93 -7.26 -20.39
CA LYS A 744 -8.70 -7.27 -21.84
C LYS A 744 -7.77 -8.40 -22.28
N ASP A 745 -6.80 -8.74 -21.44
CA ASP A 745 -5.84 -9.81 -21.67
C ASP A 745 -5.45 -10.44 -20.34
N HIS A 746 -5.83 -11.71 -20.13
CA HIS A 746 -5.63 -12.49 -18.90
C HIS A 746 -4.16 -12.91 -18.69
N SER A 747 -3.25 -11.94 -18.74
CA SER A 747 -1.86 -12.07 -18.34
C SER A 747 -1.50 -11.00 -17.32
N PHE A 748 -0.39 -11.22 -16.62
CA PHE A 748 0.26 -10.25 -15.76
C PHE A 748 1.76 -10.58 -15.70
N ILE A 749 2.55 -9.69 -15.11
CA ILE A 749 3.97 -9.92 -14.90
C ILE A 749 4.21 -10.36 -13.46
N SER A 750 4.81 -11.54 -13.26
CA SER A 750 5.32 -12.03 -11.98
C SER A 750 6.82 -12.32 -12.08
N ASN A 751 7.59 -11.73 -11.17
CA ASN A 751 9.07 -11.75 -11.17
C ASN A 751 9.75 -11.50 -12.53
N GLY A 752 9.13 -10.68 -13.38
CA GLY A 752 9.58 -10.38 -14.75
C GLY A 752 9.01 -11.27 -15.86
N LEU A 753 8.52 -12.48 -15.58
CA LEU A 753 7.89 -13.34 -16.61
C LEU A 753 6.43 -12.94 -16.87
N ILE A 754 6.00 -13.07 -18.13
CA ILE A 754 4.60 -12.90 -18.53
C ILE A 754 3.84 -14.21 -18.23
N SER A 755 2.87 -14.15 -17.32
CA SER A 755 2.40 -15.28 -16.48
C SER A 755 0.87 -15.38 -16.35
N HIS A 756 0.38 -16.48 -15.76
CA HIS A 756 -1.04 -16.92 -15.75
C HIS A 756 -1.44 -17.75 -14.47
N ASN A 757 -1.13 -17.26 -13.24
CA ASN A 757 -1.66 -17.57 -11.84
C ASN A 757 -1.20 -18.79 -10.91
N CYS A 758 -0.72 -18.62 -9.62
CA CYS A 758 -0.21 -19.70 -8.64
C CYS A 758 0.28 -19.40 -7.13
N ASN A 759 0.33 -20.39 -6.14
CA ASN A 759 0.99 -20.42 -4.74
C ASN A 759 0.86 -21.80 -3.87
N TYR A 760 1.31 -22.06 -2.59
CA TYR A 760 1.20 -23.23 -1.55
C TYR A 760 2.26 -24.32 -1.14
N SER A 761 1.88 -25.59 -0.90
CA SER A 761 2.52 -26.57 0.03
C SER A 761 3.76 -27.26 -0.51
N SER A 762 4.02 -27.08 -1.80
CA SER A 762 5.22 -27.56 -2.46
C SER A 762 6.45 -26.70 -2.19
N LYS A 763 6.31 -25.62 -1.39
CA LYS A 763 7.40 -24.72 -0.98
C LYS A 763 8.43 -25.34 -0.02
N ILE A 764 8.13 -26.50 0.59
CA ILE A 764 9.15 -27.31 1.28
C ILE A 764 9.94 -28.11 0.24
N ILE A 765 11.28 -28.04 0.28
CA ILE A 765 12.12 -28.74 -0.70
C ILE A 765 11.87 -30.26 -0.69
N GLU A 766 11.81 -30.87 -1.87
CA GLU A 766 11.51 -32.30 -2.04
C GLU A 766 12.41 -33.23 -1.18
N PRO A 767 13.73 -32.99 -1.00
CA PRO A 767 14.55 -33.80 -0.10
C PRO A 767 14.10 -33.80 1.36
N ILE A 768 13.41 -32.76 1.82
CA ILE A 768 12.75 -32.73 3.13
C ILE A 768 11.41 -33.46 3.06
N GLN A 769 10.56 -33.16 2.08
CA GLN A 769 9.26 -33.82 1.94
C GLN A 769 9.39 -35.34 1.89
N SER A 770 10.33 -35.87 1.10
CA SER A 770 10.57 -37.32 0.94
C SER A 770 11.13 -38.01 2.18
N ARG A 771 11.62 -37.25 3.17
CA ARG A 771 12.06 -37.75 4.49
C ARG A 771 10.97 -37.60 5.57
N CYS A 772 9.82 -37.00 5.24
CA CYS A 772 8.72 -36.72 6.15
C CYS A 772 7.46 -37.53 5.83
N ALA A 773 6.84 -38.13 6.85
CA ALA A 773 5.47 -38.61 6.73
C ALA A 773 4.51 -37.41 6.74
N ILE A 774 3.72 -37.25 5.67
CA ILE A 774 2.82 -36.10 5.50
C ILE A 774 1.48 -36.35 6.22
N PHE A 775 0.97 -35.29 6.85
CA PHE A 775 -0.31 -35.21 7.55
C PHE A 775 -1.04 -33.94 7.09
N ARG A 776 -2.27 -34.10 6.57
CA ARG A 776 -3.06 -32.99 6.03
C ARG A 776 -4.27 -32.73 6.92
N PHE A 777 -4.10 -31.78 7.83
CA PHE A 777 -5.14 -31.27 8.71
C PHE A 777 -6.18 -30.52 7.86
N ARG A 778 -7.46 -30.76 8.11
CA ARG A 778 -8.59 -30.10 7.43
C ARG A 778 -9.24 -29.08 8.38
N PRO A 779 -10.07 -28.13 7.90
CA PRO A 779 -11.03 -27.43 8.75
C PRO A 779 -11.76 -28.43 9.68
N LEU A 780 -11.98 -28.03 10.92
CA LEU A 780 -12.69 -28.86 11.89
C LEU A 780 -14.20 -28.81 11.58
N ASN A 781 -14.91 -29.92 11.80
CA ASN A 781 -16.36 -29.95 11.74
C ASN A 781 -16.95 -29.30 13.01
N ASP A 782 -18.16 -28.75 12.87
CA ASP A 782 -18.78 -27.95 13.93
C ASP A 782 -18.99 -28.74 15.23
N ASP A 783 -19.31 -30.04 15.16
CA ASP A 783 -19.43 -30.91 16.34
C ASP A 783 -18.12 -30.94 17.18
N ALA A 784 -16.97 -30.95 16.51
CA ALA A 784 -15.65 -31.01 17.14
C ALA A 784 -15.23 -29.66 17.74
N ILE A 785 -15.68 -28.54 17.15
CA ILE A 785 -15.51 -27.22 17.77
C ILE A 785 -16.47 -27.10 18.97
N ALA A 786 -17.70 -27.58 18.83
CA ALA A 786 -18.74 -27.54 19.86
C ALA A 786 -18.35 -28.29 21.13
N GLU A 787 -17.86 -29.52 20.99
CA GLU A 787 -17.35 -30.33 22.11
C GLU A 787 -16.28 -29.57 22.91
N ARG A 788 -15.31 -28.95 22.23
CA ARG A 788 -14.24 -28.18 22.89
C ARG A 788 -14.75 -26.88 23.51
N ILE A 789 -15.69 -26.18 22.87
CA ILE A 789 -16.23 -24.91 23.35
C ILE A 789 -17.12 -25.12 24.59
N LYS A 790 -17.95 -26.17 24.63
CA LYS A 790 -18.71 -26.56 25.84
C LYS A 790 -17.77 -26.89 27.00
N TYR A 791 -16.74 -27.72 26.75
CA TYR A 791 -15.72 -28.04 27.77
C TYR A 791 -15.03 -26.80 28.35
N ILE A 792 -14.66 -25.81 27.52
CA ILE A 792 -14.00 -24.59 28.00
C ILE A 792 -14.96 -23.74 28.84
N ALA A 793 -16.21 -23.60 28.39
CA ALA A 793 -17.23 -22.87 29.14
C ALA A 793 -17.47 -23.48 30.54
N GLU A 794 -17.63 -24.80 30.63
CA GLU A 794 -17.78 -25.51 31.91
C GLU A 794 -16.59 -25.28 32.85
N ASN A 795 -15.35 -25.29 32.33
CA ASN A 795 -14.13 -25.14 33.13
C ASN A 795 -13.82 -23.69 33.54
N GLU A 796 -14.39 -22.69 32.87
CA GLU A 796 -14.31 -21.27 33.28
C GLU A 796 -15.55 -20.82 34.08
N GLY A 797 -16.51 -21.72 34.33
CA GLY A 797 -17.74 -21.44 35.07
C GLY A 797 -18.74 -20.59 34.30
N LEU A 798 -18.75 -20.67 32.98
CA LEU A 798 -19.65 -19.91 32.10
C LEU A 798 -20.98 -20.64 31.88
N GLU A 799 -22.07 -19.88 31.86
CA GLU A 799 -23.37 -20.37 31.40
C GLU A 799 -23.47 -20.21 29.87
N LEU A 800 -22.89 -21.15 29.13
CA LEU A 800 -22.98 -21.18 27.66
C LEU A 800 -24.36 -21.68 27.22
N THR A 801 -25.12 -20.79 26.59
CA THR A 801 -26.38 -21.12 25.91
C THR A 801 -26.13 -21.89 24.62
N GLU A 802 -27.10 -22.68 24.15
CA GLU A 802 -26.97 -23.39 22.88
C GLU A 802 -26.98 -22.39 21.70
N GLU A 803 -27.76 -21.33 21.81
CA GLU A 803 -27.79 -20.19 20.88
C GLU A 803 -26.42 -19.51 20.78
N GLY A 804 -25.79 -19.22 21.93
CA GLY A 804 -24.43 -18.68 22.01
C GLY A 804 -23.38 -19.63 21.43
N LEU A 805 -23.55 -20.93 21.60
CA LEU A 805 -22.68 -21.91 20.94
C LEU A 805 -22.85 -21.90 19.41
N GLN A 806 -24.08 -21.95 18.90
CA GLN A 806 -24.32 -21.94 17.45
C GLN A 806 -23.78 -20.64 16.81
N ALA A 807 -23.86 -19.51 17.52
CA ALA A 807 -23.19 -18.26 17.13
C ALA A 807 -21.65 -18.39 17.07
N ILE A 808 -21.01 -19.04 18.05
CA ILE A 808 -19.56 -19.29 18.05
C ILE A 808 -19.17 -20.17 16.86
N LEU A 809 -19.92 -21.24 16.58
CA LEU A 809 -19.68 -22.13 15.44
C LEU A 809 -19.82 -21.39 14.10
N TYR A 810 -20.88 -20.60 13.95
CA TYR A 810 -21.11 -19.75 12.78
C TYR A 810 -19.92 -18.82 12.50
N VAL A 811 -19.35 -18.20 13.54
CA VAL A 811 -18.18 -17.30 13.48
C VAL A 811 -16.85 -18.05 13.33
N ALA A 812 -16.74 -19.29 13.81
CA ALA A 812 -15.48 -20.04 13.82
C ALA A 812 -15.00 -20.48 12.43
N GLU A 813 -15.93 -20.88 11.55
CA GLU A 813 -15.64 -21.26 10.14
C GLU A 813 -14.56 -22.36 10.03
N GLY A 814 -14.55 -23.30 10.97
CA GLY A 814 -13.57 -24.39 11.06
C GLY A 814 -12.28 -24.07 11.83
N ASP A 815 -12.09 -22.83 12.28
CA ASP A 815 -10.95 -22.37 13.10
C ASP A 815 -11.30 -22.37 14.60
N LEU A 816 -10.77 -23.36 15.33
CA LEU A 816 -10.95 -23.49 16.78
C LEU A 816 -10.21 -22.42 17.60
N ARG A 817 -9.12 -21.82 17.09
CA ARG A 817 -8.43 -20.70 17.76
C ARG A 817 -9.32 -19.45 17.74
N ARG A 818 -9.98 -19.18 16.61
CA ARG A 818 -10.98 -18.12 16.47
C ARG A 818 -12.16 -18.36 17.41
N ALA A 819 -12.71 -19.58 17.44
CA ALA A 819 -13.78 -19.95 18.36
C ALA A 819 -13.45 -19.67 19.84
N ILE A 820 -12.26 -20.08 20.29
CA ILE A 820 -11.83 -19.88 21.69
C ILE A 820 -11.58 -18.40 22.00
N ASN A 821 -11.01 -17.62 21.07
CA ASN A 821 -10.83 -16.18 21.25
C ASN A 821 -12.18 -15.45 21.36
N VAL A 822 -13.19 -15.82 20.56
CA VAL A 822 -14.54 -15.26 20.61
C VAL A 822 -15.24 -15.62 21.93
N LEU A 823 -15.13 -16.88 22.38
CA LEU A 823 -15.62 -17.29 23.70
C LEU A 823 -14.95 -16.49 24.84
N GLN A 824 -13.62 -16.30 24.79
CA GLN A 824 -12.89 -15.53 25.79
C GLN A 824 -13.27 -14.05 25.80
N ALA A 825 -13.50 -13.45 24.64
CA ALA A 825 -13.95 -12.07 24.54
C ALA A 825 -15.39 -11.90 25.08
N ALA A 826 -16.31 -12.82 24.75
CA ALA A 826 -17.68 -12.80 25.27
C ALA A 826 -17.70 -12.98 26.81
N ALA A 827 -16.85 -13.86 27.34
CA ALA A 827 -16.70 -14.09 28.77
C ALA A 827 -16.09 -12.91 29.55
N ALA A 828 -15.41 -11.99 28.86
CA ALA A 828 -14.94 -10.73 29.47
C ALA A 828 -16.08 -9.71 29.63
N LEU A 829 -17.23 -9.90 28.97
CA LEU A 829 -18.43 -9.08 29.13
C LEU A 829 -19.37 -9.68 30.20
N ASP A 830 -19.74 -10.95 30.07
CA ASP A 830 -20.58 -11.66 31.04
C ASP A 830 -20.19 -13.14 31.18
N THR A 831 -20.39 -13.69 32.38
CA THR A 831 -20.40 -15.12 32.68
C THR A 831 -21.44 -15.94 31.88
N LYS A 832 -22.55 -15.34 31.45
CA LYS A 832 -23.55 -15.99 30.59
C LYS A 832 -23.23 -15.70 29.13
N ILE A 833 -22.99 -16.75 28.34
CA ILE A 833 -22.62 -16.62 26.93
C ILE A 833 -23.87 -16.86 26.07
N THR A 834 -24.47 -15.75 25.65
CA THR A 834 -25.56 -15.67 24.67
C THR A 834 -25.01 -15.50 23.25
N ASP A 835 -25.87 -15.73 22.26
CA ASP A 835 -25.65 -15.34 20.88
C ASP A 835 -25.36 -13.83 20.76
N GLU A 836 -26.11 -13.01 21.47
CA GLU A 836 -25.95 -11.55 21.49
C GLU A 836 -24.55 -11.13 21.97
N ASN A 837 -24.03 -11.75 23.05
CA ASN A 837 -22.68 -11.49 23.55
C ASN A 837 -21.60 -11.92 22.54
N VAL A 838 -21.82 -13.05 21.85
CA VAL A 838 -20.90 -13.60 20.84
C VAL A 838 -20.86 -12.73 19.58
N PHE A 839 -22.03 -12.37 19.04
CA PHE A 839 -22.14 -11.53 17.85
C PHE A 839 -21.61 -10.11 18.08
N LEU A 840 -21.80 -9.56 19.29
CA LEU A 840 -21.23 -8.28 19.71
C LEU A 840 -19.68 -8.29 19.70
N VAL A 841 -19.03 -9.30 20.30
CA VAL A 841 -17.55 -9.36 20.32
C VAL A 841 -16.93 -9.82 19.00
N ALA A 842 -17.69 -10.53 18.17
CA ALA A 842 -17.26 -10.94 16.83
C ALA A 842 -17.41 -9.85 15.77
N SER A 843 -18.07 -8.73 16.09
CA SER A 843 -18.53 -7.71 15.13
C SER A 843 -19.29 -8.35 13.96
N ARG A 844 -20.38 -9.06 14.28
CA ARG A 844 -21.27 -9.72 13.30
C ARG A 844 -22.74 -9.53 13.69
N ALA A 845 -23.63 -9.59 12.71
CA ALA A 845 -25.07 -9.64 12.94
C ALA A 845 -25.55 -11.07 13.28
N ARG A 846 -26.73 -11.19 13.89
CA ARG A 846 -27.44 -12.48 13.96
C ARG A 846 -27.91 -12.89 12.56
N PRO A 847 -27.72 -14.17 12.14
CA PRO A 847 -28.31 -14.70 10.91
C PRO A 847 -29.84 -14.51 10.84
N GLU A 848 -30.50 -14.48 11.98
CA GLU A 848 -31.94 -14.26 12.14
C GLU A 848 -32.30 -12.82 11.77
N ASP A 849 -31.56 -11.83 12.29
CA ASP A 849 -31.78 -10.41 11.98
C ASP A 849 -31.56 -10.13 10.47
N ILE A 850 -30.54 -10.77 9.88
CA ILE A 850 -30.22 -10.69 8.45
C ILE A 850 -31.28 -11.39 7.58
N ARG A 851 -31.76 -12.58 7.98
CA ARG A 851 -32.84 -13.29 7.26
C ARG A 851 -34.17 -12.57 7.38
N GLU A 852 -34.54 -12.05 8.55
CA GLU A 852 -35.74 -11.25 8.76
C GLU A 852 -35.70 -9.99 7.88
N MET A 853 -34.58 -9.26 7.87
CA MET A 853 -34.37 -8.09 7.01
C MET A 853 -34.60 -8.43 5.52
N MET A 854 -34.05 -9.54 5.03
CA MET A 854 -34.24 -10.00 3.64
C MET A 854 -35.67 -10.47 3.37
N GLN A 855 -36.32 -11.16 4.30
CA GLN A 855 -37.70 -11.64 4.17
C GLN A 855 -38.70 -10.48 4.18
N LEU A 856 -38.56 -9.53 5.11
CA LEU A 856 -39.36 -8.30 5.14
C LEU A 856 -39.24 -7.52 3.82
N ALA A 857 -38.05 -7.48 3.22
CA ALA A 857 -37.90 -6.89 1.89
C ALA A 857 -38.70 -7.69 0.84
N LEU A 858 -38.47 -9.01 0.75
CA LEU A 858 -39.15 -9.89 -0.22
C LEU A 858 -40.68 -9.90 -0.11
N GLU A 859 -41.24 -9.76 1.10
CA GLU A 859 -42.68 -9.63 1.33
C GLU A 859 -43.28 -8.29 0.84
N GLY A 860 -42.45 -7.34 0.40
CA GLY A 860 -42.86 -5.98 0.03
C GLY A 860 -42.77 -4.96 1.17
N ASN A 861 -42.39 -5.38 2.39
CA ASN A 861 -42.34 -4.55 3.61
C ASN A 861 -41.07 -3.67 3.70
N PHE A 862 -40.65 -3.04 2.59
CA PHE A 862 -39.39 -2.28 2.45
C PHE A 862 -39.02 -1.38 3.63
N LEU A 863 -39.98 -0.58 4.15
CA LEU A 863 -39.72 0.35 5.25
C LEU A 863 -39.29 -0.39 6.52
N LYS A 864 -39.90 -1.55 6.83
CA LYS A 864 -39.51 -2.38 7.98
C LYS A 864 -38.12 -2.98 7.77
N ALA A 865 -37.83 -3.48 6.56
CA ALA A 865 -36.52 -4.04 6.22
C ALA A 865 -35.40 -2.99 6.38
N ARG A 866 -35.62 -1.76 5.91
CA ARG A 866 -34.69 -0.64 6.12
C ARG A 866 -34.52 -0.32 7.61
N ASP A 867 -35.60 -0.26 8.36
CA ASP A 867 -35.52 0.15 9.76
C ASP A 867 -34.82 -0.95 10.60
N LYS A 868 -34.96 -2.24 10.21
CA LYS A 868 -34.17 -3.39 10.70
C LYS A 868 -32.68 -3.31 10.30
N LEU A 869 -32.37 -2.95 9.05
CA LEU A 869 -30.99 -2.71 8.58
C LEU A 869 -30.30 -1.64 9.44
N ARG A 870 -30.99 -0.54 9.73
CA ARG A 870 -30.49 0.55 10.57
C ARG A 870 -30.29 0.10 12.01
N GLU A 871 -31.17 -0.75 12.53
CA GLU A 871 -31.00 -1.39 13.85
C GLU A 871 -29.73 -2.25 13.90
N ILE A 872 -29.50 -3.11 12.91
CA ILE A 872 -28.30 -3.97 12.80
C ILE A 872 -27.03 -3.11 12.82
N LEU A 873 -26.90 -2.15 11.90
CA LEU A 873 -25.71 -1.29 11.79
C LEU A 873 -25.46 -0.47 13.07
N LEU A 874 -26.51 0.10 13.68
CA LEU A 874 -26.37 0.98 14.84
C LEU A 874 -26.19 0.25 16.18
N LYS A 875 -26.77 -0.96 16.36
CA LYS A 875 -26.63 -1.73 17.61
C LYS A 875 -25.35 -2.56 17.67
N GLN A 876 -24.93 -3.13 16.54
CA GLN A 876 -23.79 -4.06 16.48
C GLN A 876 -22.52 -3.40 15.93
N GLY A 877 -22.57 -2.13 15.50
CA GLY A 877 -21.39 -1.35 15.07
C GLY A 877 -20.74 -1.86 13.78
N LEU A 878 -21.52 -2.54 12.95
CA LEU A 878 -21.03 -3.26 11.76
C LEU A 878 -20.73 -2.31 10.60
N SER A 879 -19.79 -2.71 9.75
CA SER A 879 -19.66 -2.10 8.42
C SER A 879 -20.81 -2.55 7.51
N GLY A 880 -21.11 -1.76 6.48
CA GLY A 880 -22.02 -2.18 5.42
C GLY A 880 -21.54 -3.43 4.66
N GLU A 881 -20.23 -3.67 4.61
CA GLU A 881 -19.65 -4.86 4.00
C GLU A 881 -19.92 -6.13 4.82
N ASP A 882 -19.79 -6.07 6.15
CA ASP A 882 -20.10 -7.20 7.04
C ASP A 882 -21.56 -7.66 6.89
N VAL A 883 -22.48 -6.69 6.76
CA VAL A 883 -23.90 -6.96 6.48
C VAL A 883 -24.06 -7.68 5.13
N LEU A 884 -23.35 -7.28 4.07
CA LEU A 884 -23.43 -7.94 2.76
C LEU A 884 -22.82 -9.35 2.75
N ILE A 885 -21.69 -9.56 3.42
CA ILE A 885 -21.08 -10.89 3.58
C ILE A 885 -22.08 -11.84 4.26
N GLN A 886 -22.81 -11.36 5.27
CA GLN A 886 -23.83 -12.16 5.95
C GLN A 886 -25.11 -12.32 5.11
N MET A 887 -25.54 -11.31 4.35
CA MET A 887 -26.63 -11.48 3.36
C MET A 887 -26.26 -12.55 2.31
N HIS A 888 -25.02 -12.58 1.83
CA HIS A 888 -24.55 -13.60 0.89
C HIS A 888 -24.54 -15.01 1.50
N ARG A 889 -24.11 -15.16 2.76
CA ARG A 889 -24.17 -16.45 3.47
C ARG A 889 -25.61 -16.91 3.69
N GLU A 890 -26.52 -16.00 4.04
CA GLU A 890 -27.90 -16.34 4.40
C GLU A 890 -28.90 -16.38 3.23
N VAL A 891 -28.61 -15.83 2.04
CA VAL A 891 -29.52 -15.91 0.88
C VAL A 891 -29.78 -17.36 0.46
N PHE A 892 -28.78 -18.23 0.61
CA PHE A 892 -28.91 -19.66 0.35
C PHE A 892 -29.77 -20.39 1.40
N ASN A 893 -29.90 -19.82 2.60
CA ASN A 893 -30.73 -20.35 3.70
C ASN A 893 -32.19 -19.85 3.66
N LEU A 894 -32.55 -18.97 2.72
CA LEU A 894 -33.94 -18.48 2.59
C LEU A 894 -34.89 -19.56 2.04
N PRO A 895 -36.18 -19.57 2.46
CA PRO A 895 -37.19 -20.53 2.00
C PRO A 895 -37.82 -20.09 0.65
N ILE A 896 -36.98 -19.84 -0.35
CA ILE A 896 -37.37 -19.32 -1.68
C ILE A 896 -36.84 -20.23 -2.81
N PRO A 897 -37.45 -20.18 -4.02
CA PRO A 897 -36.96 -20.91 -5.21
C PRO A 897 -35.50 -20.62 -5.55
N GLU A 898 -34.82 -21.61 -6.12
CA GLU A 898 -33.37 -21.57 -6.39
C GLU A 898 -33.00 -20.52 -7.46
N ASP A 899 -33.85 -20.29 -8.45
CA ASP A 899 -33.74 -19.20 -9.41
C ASP A 899 -33.80 -17.82 -8.73
N LYS A 900 -34.71 -17.63 -7.75
CA LYS A 900 -34.74 -16.42 -6.92
C LYS A 900 -33.50 -16.33 -6.02
N LYS A 901 -32.93 -17.43 -5.51
CA LYS A 901 -31.66 -17.42 -4.75
C LYS A 901 -30.49 -16.93 -5.62
N VAL A 902 -30.33 -17.49 -6.82
CA VAL A 902 -29.27 -17.09 -7.77
C VAL A 902 -29.42 -15.61 -8.14
N ALA A 903 -30.63 -15.15 -8.44
CA ALA A 903 -30.88 -13.76 -8.81
C ALA A 903 -30.63 -12.78 -7.63
N LEU A 904 -30.92 -13.17 -6.39
CA LEU A 904 -30.62 -12.34 -5.21
C LEU A 904 -29.13 -12.39 -4.83
N ALA A 905 -28.43 -13.50 -5.06
CA ALA A 905 -26.98 -13.60 -4.90
C ALA A 905 -26.24 -12.69 -5.90
N ASP A 906 -26.70 -12.63 -7.17
CA ASP A 906 -26.25 -11.62 -8.15
C ASP A 906 -26.42 -10.20 -7.62
N LYS A 907 -27.55 -9.87 -6.98
CA LYS A 907 -27.76 -8.54 -6.38
C LYS A 907 -26.95 -8.27 -5.12
N ILE A 908 -26.66 -9.27 -4.30
CA ILE A 908 -25.73 -9.08 -3.18
C ILE A 908 -24.31 -8.83 -3.73
N GLY A 909 -23.87 -9.57 -4.76
CA GLY A 909 -22.59 -9.34 -5.43
C GLY A 909 -22.48 -7.96 -6.10
N GLU A 910 -23.50 -7.57 -6.87
CA GLU A 910 -23.57 -6.25 -7.52
C GLU A 910 -23.46 -5.12 -6.47
N TYR A 911 -24.13 -5.25 -5.32
CA TYR A 911 -24.12 -4.21 -4.30
C TYR A 911 -22.89 -4.26 -3.39
N ASN A 912 -22.25 -5.42 -3.20
CA ASN A 912 -20.93 -5.51 -2.56
C ASN A 912 -19.87 -4.82 -3.40
N PHE A 913 -19.86 -5.06 -4.71
CA PHE A 913 -19.00 -4.31 -5.64
C PHE A 913 -19.24 -2.79 -5.54
N ARG A 914 -20.49 -2.33 -5.41
CA ARG A 914 -20.79 -0.90 -5.21
C ARG A 914 -20.25 -0.34 -3.89
N LEU A 915 -20.24 -1.12 -2.79
CA LEU A 915 -19.60 -0.68 -1.53
C LEU A 915 -18.07 -0.58 -1.69
N VAL A 916 -17.45 -1.55 -2.38
CA VAL A 916 -16.01 -1.56 -2.71
C VAL A 916 -15.62 -0.40 -3.67
N GLU A 917 -16.55 0.09 -4.49
CA GLU A 917 -16.40 1.36 -5.22
C GLU A 917 -16.62 2.62 -4.36
N GLY A 918 -16.74 2.49 -3.04
CA GLY A 918 -16.90 3.60 -2.10
C GLY A 918 -18.27 4.28 -2.16
N ALA A 919 -19.29 3.63 -2.74
CA ALA A 919 -20.65 4.17 -2.71
C ALA A 919 -21.20 4.13 -1.28
N ASN A 920 -21.96 5.16 -0.90
CA ASN A 920 -22.43 5.32 0.47
C ASN A 920 -23.21 4.10 0.98
N GLU A 921 -22.72 3.49 2.06
CA GLU A 921 -23.20 2.22 2.62
C GLU A 921 -24.71 2.20 2.85
N MET A 922 -25.22 3.19 3.59
CA MET A 922 -26.65 3.32 3.85
C MET A 922 -27.49 3.38 2.56
N ILE A 923 -27.08 4.19 1.58
CA ILE A 923 -27.83 4.33 0.32
C ILE A 923 -27.82 3.02 -0.49
N GLN A 924 -26.70 2.30 -0.55
CA GLN A 924 -26.64 1.04 -1.29
C GLN A 924 -27.38 -0.09 -0.58
N LEU A 925 -27.24 -0.24 0.73
CA LEU A 925 -27.96 -1.27 1.49
C LEU A 925 -29.48 -1.03 1.44
N GLU A 926 -29.93 0.22 1.54
CA GLU A 926 -31.35 0.56 1.32
C GLU A 926 -31.80 0.27 -0.12
N ALA A 927 -30.97 0.58 -1.13
CA ALA A 927 -31.30 0.26 -2.52
C ALA A 927 -31.26 -1.26 -2.84
N LEU A 928 -30.45 -2.06 -2.13
CA LEU A 928 -30.44 -3.52 -2.23
C LEU A 928 -31.74 -4.11 -1.66
N LEU A 929 -32.18 -3.65 -0.49
CA LEU A 929 -33.47 -4.05 0.08
C LEU A 929 -34.63 -3.62 -0.83
N ALA A 930 -34.51 -2.51 -1.56
CA ALA A 930 -35.46 -2.15 -2.60
C ALA A 930 -35.44 -3.14 -3.80
N GLN A 931 -34.29 -3.71 -4.20
CA GLN A 931 -34.25 -4.79 -5.20
C GLN A 931 -34.95 -6.06 -4.68
N PHE A 932 -34.66 -6.47 -3.44
CA PHE A 932 -35.36 -7.59 -2.79
C PHE A 932 -36.89 -7.35 -2.77
N THR A 933 -37.33 -6.12 -2.50
CA THR A 933 -38.75 -5.69 -2.54
C THR A 933 -39.38 -5.75 -3.94
N ILE A 934 -38.58 -5.61 -4.99
CA ILE A 934 -39.03 -5.74 -6.39
C ILE A 934 -39.06 -7.21 -6.82
N MET A 935 -38.05 -7.99 -6.43
CA MET A 935 -37.83 -9.38 -6.84
C MET A 935 -38.60 -10.40 -5.99
N GLY A 936 -39.12 -10.02 -4.83
CA GLY A 936 -40.01 -10.84 -4.01
C GLY A 936 -41.43 -10.97 -4.58
N LYS A 937 -41.85 -9.99 -5.39
CA LYS A 937 -43.11 -9.99 -6.15
C LYS A 937 -43.10 -11.00 -7.31
#